data_AF-A0A8H7P913-F1
#
_entry.id   AF-A0A8H7P913-F1
#
_cell.length_a   1.000
_cell.length_b   1.000
_cell.length_c   1.000
_cell.angle_alpha   90.00
_cell.angle_beta   90.00
_cell.angle_gamma   90.00
#
_symmetry.space_group_name_H-M   'P 1'
#
loop_
_entity.id
_entity.type
_entity.pdbx_description
1 polymer ?
#
loop_
_entity_poly.entity_id
_entity_poly.type
_entity_poly.pdbx_seq_one_letter_code
_entity_poly.pdbx_strand_id
1 'polypeptide(L)'
;MHSPLEPSIGFNKMQFILGSDGTRQSAHRAYLPRDFTQSHRGNLHICTKTMATRVGTEKTADGDLRARSLELQNTDNGNTLALVHRIIFKIWVLTLSNTYQALENMLQPLTLLKQVYNYLRYGTGWFIGTFVEVEIFAKSSLIQADGKPLSLSDEFLDSYNPSNLPDFGVMVTPISDPNEPGANKSKGFLGLIAALLLSKSYGTIRLASTDPQAHPVCDMNYLSSPDDWVALRAALRVTVAVANEMRAEGYPLDDILVPGGSSDEALDDIIRRRVETMYHYSSSCRMAPEDDTYPGVVDDELRVHGFSNLRIADASIFPDVPAAHPQALIYAVAEKCADMVTISNPAEVAKTRLQLQGELARDGGVKVYKNTLDVVTKTWKNEGIRGVQRGLGPAPSHMTYSTNIGPGAAILESDWPTSNQFYSVERSLDVSLELAKALGCASNSSTVFDESMAVCVRDLPTEEIVATSYDLNISWEIIVDGDLVLTDIATSIKDGMYGRVPTIWATNECEYCFFIPSSIPPNSPPSAFPDNLSIWFNSTDAQAIMNVSSTLYPYETAPQSHKLSGAVFTLAQLMTDYYLHCPMLYLSSLETNTTNPGNSYKVMFAVGLGSTITANPVTCPGQVCHADELYWVFATAETDNLYQPLTPSEVATTQEVNKRWTSLAWTGTPNYEGALVEWPPYTGDNEVIINATATESIQPYRVAQCDFIESQLGLVFGQS
;
A
#
# COMPACT_ATOMS: atom_id res chain seq x y z
N MET A 1 -15.43 16.98 -11.38
CA MET A 1 -15.22 17.57 -10.04
C MET A 1 -14.69 18.97 -10.28
N HIS A 2 -15.23 19.96 -9.55
CA HIS A 2 -15.10 21.40 -9.81
C HIS A 2 -13.79 21.79 -10.50
N SER A 3 -13.88 22.20 -11.76
CA SER A 3 -12.75 22.82 -12.44
C SER A 3 -12.44 24.16 -11.75
N PRO A 4 -11.17 24.54 -11.55
CA PRO A 4 -10.82 25.90 -11.10
C PRO A 4 -11.27 26.98 -12.11
N LEU A 5 -11.70 26.58 -13.31
CA LEU A 5 -12.23 27.45 -14.37
C LEU A 5 -13.76 27.49 -14.41
N GLU A 6 -14.45 26.72 -13.56
CA GLU A 6 -15.91 26.74 -13.42
C GLU A 6 -16.31 27.67 -12.25
N PRO A 7 -17.47 28.36 -12.31
CA PRO A 7 -17.92 29.22 -11.23
C PRO A 7 -18.10 28.43 -9.92
N SER A 8 -17.80 29.06 -8.78
CA SER A 8 -18.00 28.49 -7.44
C SER A 8 -19.48 28.25 -7.10
N ILE A 9 -20.40 28.76 -7.93
CA ILE A 9 -21.85 28.64 -7.81
C ILE A 9 -22.42 28.27 -9.18
N GLY A 10 -23.11 27.13 -9.30
CA GLY A 10 -23.62 26.70 -10.60
C GLY A 10 -24.16 25.27 -10.67
N PHE A 11 -24.68 24.93 -11.84
CA PHE A 11 -25.17 23.59 -12.19
C PHE A 11 -24.04 22.80 -12.84
N ASN A 12 -23.51 21.78 -12.14
CA ASN A 12 -22.38 21.00 -12.63
C ASN A 12 -22.83 19.57 -12.94
N LYS A 13 -22.52 19.10 -14.17
CA LYS A 13 -22.59 17.67 -14.48
C LYS A 13 -21.36 17.00 -13.90
N MET A 14 -21.56 15.86 -13.23
CA MET A 14 -20.45 15.01 -12.83
C MET A 14 -19.70 14.59 -14.10
N GLN A 15 -18.41 14.93 -14.19
CA GLN A 15 -17.57 14.55 -15.33
C GLN A 15 -17.49 13.03 -15.40
N PHE A 16 -17.91 12.46 -16.52
CA PHE A 16 -17.72 11.06 -16.83
C PHE A 16 -17.08 10.92 -18.21
N ILE A 17 -16.36 9.82 -18.38
CA ILE A 17 -15.58 9.59 -19.58
C ILE A 17 -16.40 8.70 -20.49
N LEU A 18 -16.67 9.16 -21.71
CA LEU A 18 -17.36 8.39 -22.73
C LEU A 18 -16.33 7.81 -23.70
N GLY A 19 -16.37 6.50 -23.91
CA GLY A 19 -15.62 5.83 -24.96
C GLY A 19 -16.13 6.22 -26.35
N SER A 20 -15.32 5.95 -27.39
CA SER A 20 -15.66 6.22 -28.79
C SER A 20 -16.90 5.47 -29.31
N ASP A 21 -17.34 4.44 -28.58
CA ASP A 21 -18.56 3.66 -28.82
C ASP A 21 -19.81 4.24 -28.12
N GLY A 22 -19.65 5.35 -27.39
CA GLY A 22 -20.72 5.99 -26.62
C GLY A 22 -21.00 5.35 -25.27
N THR A 23 -20.16 4.42 -24.81
CA THR A 23 -20.28 3.79 -23.47
C THR A 23 -19.54 4.59 -22.41
N ARG A 24 -19.97 4.50 -21.15
CA ARG A 24 -19.34 5.19 -20.01
C ARG A 24 -18.17 4.37 -19.47
N GLN A 25 -17.00 4.98 -19.35
CA GLN A 25 -15.76 4.39 -18.87
C GLN A 25 -15.56 4.71 -17.38
N SER A 26 -15.06 3.74 -16.61
CA SER A 26 -14.66 3.96 -15.21
C SER A 26 -13.39 4.81 -15.13
N ALA A 27 -13.11 5.39 -13.94
CA ALA A 27 -11.90 6.19 -13.70
C ALA A 27 -10.58 5.44 -14.02
N HIS A 28 -10.60 4.11 -14.01
CA HIS A 28 -9.47 3.26 -14.39
C HIS A 28 -9.06 3.43 -15.87
N ARG A 29 -9.95 3.90 -16.75
CA ARG A 29 -9.70 4.07 -18.20
C ARG A 29 -9.71 5.54 -18.64
N ALA A 30 -9.46 6.44 -17.71
CA ALA A 30 -9.59 7.88 -17.90
C ALA A 30 -8.58 8.53 -18.86
N TYR A 31 -7.61 7.76 -19.33
CA TYR A 31 -6.57 8.21 -20.24
C TYR A 31 -6.84 7.72 -21.66
N LEU A 32 -6.55 8.57 -22.66
CA LEU A 32 -6.57 8.14 -24.06
C LEU A 32 -5.68 6.89 -24.19
N PRO A 33 -6.19 5.76 -24.74
CA PRO A 33 -5.37 4.58 -24.95
C PRO A 33 -4.09 4.95 -25.68
N ARG A 34 -2.95 4.44 -25.19
CA ARG A 34 -1.61 4.81 -25.71
C ARG A 34 -1.54 4.71 -27.23
N ASP A 35 -2.14 3.65 -27.79
CA ASP A 35 -2.12 3.37 -29.22
C ASP A 35 -3.02 4.32 -30.04
N PHE A 36 -4.13 4.78 -29.46
CA PHE A 36 -5.00 5.80 -30.07
C PHE A 36 -4.28 7.16 -30.12
N THR A 37 -3.64 7.54 -29.02
CA THR A 37 -2.84 8.77 -28.92
C THR A 37 -1.66 8.74 -29.90
N GLN A 38 -0.99 7.60 -30.04
CA GLN A 38 0.12 7.44 -30.97
C GLN A 38 -0.31 7.43 -32.44
N SER A 39 -1.42 6.77 -32.78
CA SER A 39 -1.92 6.71 -34.16
C SER A 39 -2.50 8.03 -34.66
N HIS A 40 -2.94 8.91 -33.77
CA HIS A 40 -3.52 10.21 -34.11
C HIS A 40 -2.64 11.40 -33.68
N ARG A 41 -1.40 11.15 -33.24
CA ARG A 41 -0.45 12.15 -32.72
C ARG A 41 -0.20 13.34 -33.65
N GLY A 42 -0.31 13.13 -34.96
CA GLY A 42 -0.10 14.17 -35.97
C GLY A 42 -1.27 15.15 -36.15
N ASN A 43 -2.46 14.77 -35.66
CA ASN A 43 -3.69 15.55 -35.75
C ASN A 43 -4.23 15.98 -34.37
N LEU A 44 -3.54 15.59 -33.29
CA LEU A 44 -3.83 16.02 -31.94
C LEU A 44 -3.05 17.30 -31.65
N HIS A 45 -3.77 18.41 -31.49
CA HIS A 45 -3.19 19.71 -31.16
C HIS A 45 -3.74 20.20 -29.82
N ILE A 46 -2.86 20.44 -28.85
CA ILE A 46 -3.23 21.09 -27.58
C ILE A 46 -3.13 22.61 -27.80
N CYS A 47 -4.28 23.25 -27.98
CA CYS A 47 -4.36 24.70 -28.12
C CYS A 47 -4.37 25.35 -26.74
N THR A 48 -3.19 25.69 -26.22
CA THR A 48 -3.09 26.57 -25.04
C THR A 48 -3.36 28.02 -25.47
N LYS A 49 -4.07 28.79 -24.63
CA LYS A 49 -4.45 30.20 -24.89
C LYS A 49 -5.47 30.44 -26.02
N THR A 50 -6.40 29.52 -26.16
CA THR A 50 -7.49 29.62 -27.13
C THR A 50 -8.80 29.25 -26.45
N MET A 51 -9.81 30.11 -26.58
CA MET A 51 -11.15 29.93 -26.02
C MET A 51 -12.12 29.52 -27.13
N ALA A 52 -12.89 28.47 -26.90
CA ALA A 52 -13.98 28.09 -27.80
C ALA A 52 -15.21 28.96 -27.50
N THR A 53 -15.53 29.89 -28.39
CA THR A 53 -16.52 30.93 -28.14
C THR A 53 -17.91 30.60 -28.67
N ARG A 54 -17.99 29.71 -29.68
CA ARG A 54 -19.26 29.32 -30.27
C ARG A 54 -19.17 27.94 -30.92
N VAL A 55 -20.16 27.09 -30.65
CA VAL A 55 -20.38 25.82 -31.34
C VAL A 55 -21.50 26.02 -32.36
N GLY A 56 -21.20 25.90 -33.66
CA GLY A 56 -22.20 25.93 -34.72
C GLY A 56 -22.85 24.56 -34.86
N THR A 57 -24.18 24.49 -34.73
CA THR A 57 -24.95 23.23 -34.81
C THR A 57 -25.89 23.22 -36.02
N GLU A 58 -26.05 22.07 -36.67
CA GLU A 58 -27.03 21.82 -37.73
C GLU A 58 -27.94 20.64 -37.34
N LYS A 59 -29.23 20.73 -37.64
CA LYS A 59 -30.20 19.65 -37.41
C LYS A 59 -30.24 18.76 -38.66
N THR A 60 -29.94 17.47 -38.53
CA THR A 60 -29.95 16.54 -39.67
C THR A 60 -31.37 16.18 -40.10
N ALA A 61 -31.50 15.60 -41.30
CA ALA A 61 -32.79 15.17 -41.86
C ALA A 61 -33.57 14.21 -40.95
N ASP A 62 -32.86 13.51 -40.06
CA ASP A 62 -33.39 12.55 -39.09
C ASP A 62 -33.87 13.20 -37.78
N GLY A 63 -33.69 14.53 -37.63
CA GLY A 63 -34.11 15.31 -36.47
C GLY A 63 -33.04 15.59 -35.40
N ASP A 64 -31.87 14.95 -35.51
CA ASP A 64 -30.76 15.08 -34.55
C ASP A 64 -29.99 16.40 -34.71
N LEU A 65 -29.68 17.06 -33.59
CA LEU A 65 -28.83 18.25 -33.57
C LEU A 65 -27.35 17.84 -33.55
N ARG A 66 -26.55 18.28 -34.53
CA ARG A 66 -25.11 17.94 -34.63
C ARG A 66 -24.25 19.19 -34.69
N ALA A 67 -23.20 19.24 -33.87
CA ALA A 67 -22.18 20.28 -33.95
C ALA A 67 -21.34 20.11 -35.22
N ARG A 68 -21.32 21.14 -36.08
CA ARG A 68 -20.59 21.18 -37.36
C ARG A 68 -19.35 22.05 -37.33
N SER A 69 -19.34 23.11 -36.50
CA SER A 69 -18.20 24.02 -36.40
C SER A 69 -17.96 24.44 -34.96
N LEU A 70 -16.71 24.83 -34.68
CA LEU A 70 -16.28 25.40 -33.42
C LEU A 70 -15.48 26.66 -33.74
N GLU A 71 -15.93 27.81 -33.23
CA GLU A 71 -15.18 29.07 -33.29
C GLU A 71 -14.23 29.14 -32.11
N LEU A 72 -12.98 29.47 -32.41
CA LEU A 72 -11.89 29.55 -31.48
C LEU A 72 -11.30 30.96 -31.50
N GLN A 73 -11.15 31.57 -30.33
CA GLN A 73 -10.59 32.91 -30.14
C GLN A 73 -9.29 32.82 -29.34
N ASN A 74 -8.22 33.47 -29.82
CA ASN A 74 -6.97 33.54 -29.08
C ASN A 74 -7.12 34.50 -27.87
N THR A 75 -6.76 34.04 -26.66
CA THR A 75 -6.97 34.78 -25.42
C THR A 75 -6.00 35.93 -25.19
N ASP A 76 -4.87 35.98 -25.90
CA ASP A 76 -3.88 37.06 -25.75
C ASP A 76 -4.21 38.27 -26.65
N ASN A 77 -4.81 38.05 -27.83
CA ASN A 77 -4.90 39.08 -28.89
C ASN A 77 -6.31 39.31 -29.46
N GLY A 78 -7.33 38.55 -29.04
CA GLY A 78 -8.73 38.73 -29.46
C GLY A 78 -9.10 38.32 -30.89
N ASN A 79 -8.13 37.95 -31.73
CA ASN A 79 -8.38 37.53 -33.12
C ASN A 79 -8.96 36.10 -33.20
N THR A 80 -10.00 35.93 -34.02
CA THR A 80 -10.69 34.67 -34.29
C THR A 80 -10.01 33.92 -35.44
N LEU A 81 -9.65 32.66 -35.24
CA LEU A 81 -9.13 31.77 -36.29
C LEU A 81 -10.14 30.63 -36.50
N ALA A 82 -10.63 30.46 -37.73
CA ALA A 82 -11.57 29.40 -38.08
C ALA A 82 -10.91 28.35 -39.00
N LEU A 83 -10.93 27.06 -38.60
CA LEU A 83 -11.73 25.96 -39.20
C LEU A 83 -11.13 24.54 -38.94
N VAL A 84 -12.01 23.51 -39.03
CA VAL A 84 -11.83 22.04 -39.22
C VAL A 84 -11.82 21.16 -37.93
N HIS A 85 -12.51 20.00 -37.80
CA HIS A 85 -13.77 19.41 -38.29
C HIS A 85 -14.18 18.26 -37.33
N ARG A 86 -15.50 18.06 -37.15
CA ARG A 86 -16.23 16.90 -36.55
C ARG A 86 -15.94 16.51 -35.09
N ILE A 87 -16.92 16.80 -34.22
CA ILE A 87 -17.17 16.06 -32.98
C ILE A 87 -18.66 15.71 -32.95
N ILE A 88 -18.98 14.43 -32.73
CA ILE A 88 -20.35 13.92 -32.60
C ILE A 88 -20.65 13.81 -31.11
N PHE A 89 -21.60 14.58 -30.59
CA PHE A 89 -22.18 14.35 -29.26
C PHE A 89 -23.57 13.72 -29.42
N LYS A 90 -23.76 12.53 -28.83
CA LYS A 90 -25.09 11.96 -28.58
C LYS A 90 -25.42 12.15 -27.10
N ILE A 91 -26.47 12.90 -26.80
CA ILE A 91 -27.04 13.02 -25.46
C ILE A 91 -28.00 11.86 -25.27
N TRP A 92 -27.69 10.95 -24.35
CA TRP A 92 -28.69 10.04 -23.82
C TRP A 92 -29.31 10.69 -22.58
N VAL A 93 -30.61 10.98 -22.65
CA VAL A 93 -31.46 11.08 -21.46
C VAL A 93 -31.66 9.65 -20.99
N LEU A 94 -31.12 9.28 -19.83
CA LEU A 94 -31.46 8.01 -19.20
C LEU A 94 -32.95 8.04 -18.88
N THR A 95 -33.69 7.10 -19.46
CA THR A 95 -35.09 6.86 -19.10
C THR A 95 -35.15 6.41 -17.65
N LEU A 96 -35.87 7.17 -16.82
CA LEU A 96 -36.21 6.89 -15.42
C LEU A 96 -37.00 5.59 -15.19
N SER A 97 -37.15 4.73 -16.20
CA SER A 97 -37.85 3.45 -16.08
C SER A 97 -37.14 2.44 -15.17
N ASN A 98 -35.90 2.73 -14.73
CA ASN A 98 -35.04 1.76 -14.03
C ASN A 98 -34.59 2.20 -12.63
N THR A 99 -35.06 3.31 -12.09
CA THR A 99 -34.44 3.98 -10.92
C THR A 99 -34.69 3.29 -9.57
N TYR A 100 -35.76 2.51 -9.42
CA TYR A 100 -35.99 1.73 -8.20
C TYR A 100 -35.62 0.24 -8.32
N GLN A 101 -35.46 -0.26 -9.55
CA GLN A 101 -35.07 -1.65 -9.77
C GLN A 101 -33.61 -1.95 -9.39
N ALA A 102 -32.79 -0.99 -8.93
CA ALA A 102 -31.37 -1.25 -8.69
C ALA A 102 -31.08 -1.81 -7.28
N LEU A 103 -31.62 -1.27 -6.18
CA LEU A 103 -31.21 -1.71 -4.83
C LEU A 103 -31.88 -3.03 -4.39
N GLU A 104 -33.20 -3.18 -4.49
CA GLU A 104 -33.88 -4.44 -4.13
C GLU A 104 -33.54 -5.59 -5.11
N ASN A 105 -33.24 -5.30 -6.39
CA ASN A 105 -32.80 -6.35 -7.33
C ASN A 105 -31.27 -6.55 -7.39
N MET A 106 -30.44 -5.68 -6.82
CA MET A 106 -29.02 -6.00 -6.55
C MET A 106 -28.91 -7.18 -5.58
N LEU A 107 -29.91 -7.35 -4.72
CA LEU A 107 -30.06 -8.51 -3.83
C LEU A 107 -30.73 -9.71 -4.51
N GLN A 108 -31.26 -9.56 -5.74
CA GLN A 108 -31.81 -10.67 -6.53
C GLN A 108 -30.74 -11.24 -7.47
N PRO A 109 -30.29 -12.50 -7.25
CA PRO A 109 -29.14 -13.05 -7.96
C PRO A 109 -29.27 -13.04 -9.48
N LEU A 110 -30.47 -13.30 -10.02
CA LEU A 110 -30.71 -13.38 -11.47
C LEU A 110 -30.62 -12.02 -12.15
N THR A 111 -31.07 -10.97 -11.47
CA THR A 111 -31.01 -9.61 -12.01
C THR A 111 -29.60 -9.06 -11.92
N LEU A 112 -28.89 -9.34 -10.82
CA LEU A 112 -27.47 -9.06 -10.69
C LEU A 112 -26.65 -9.75 -11.79
N LEU A 113 -26.88 -11.05 -12.03
CA LEU A 113 -26.22 -11.79 -13.11
C LEU A 113 -26.50 -11.21 -14.50
N LYS A 114 -27.73 -10.76 -14.76
CA LYS A 114 -28.08 -10.06 -16.00
C LYS A 114 -27.33 -8.73 -16.14
N GLN A 115 -27.18 -7.97 -15.07
CA GLN A 115 -26.44 -6.70 -15.10
C GLN A 115 -24.93 -6.90 -15.18
N VAL A 116 -24.39 -7.97 -14.57
CA VAL A 116 -22.99 -8.40 -14.74
C VAL A 116 -22.75 -8.81 -16.18
N TYR A 117 -23.65 -9.59 -16.78
CA TYR A 117 -23.59 -9.94 -18.19
C TYR A 117 -23.63 -8.69 -19.08
N ASN A 118 -24.54 -7.75 -18.82
CA ASN A 118 -24.61 -6.50 -19.58
C ASN A 118 -23.34 -5.65 -19.47
N TYR A 119 -22.72 -5.64 -18.29
CA TYR A 119 -21.47 -4.93 -18.05
C TYR A 119 -20.30 -5.60 -18.78
N LEU A 120 -20.11 -6.90 -18.60
CA LEU A 120 -19.02 -7.66 -19.23
C LEU A 120 -19.16 -7.72 -20.75
N ARG A 121 -20.39 -7.88 -21.27
CA ARG A 121 -20.64 -8.10 -22.69
C ARG A 121 -20.79 -6.82 -23.51
N TYR A 122 -21.39 -5.78 -22.93
CA TYR A 122 -21.79 -4.56 -23.63
C TYR A 122 -21.25 -3.28 -22.99
N GLY A 123 -20.58 -3.33 -21.84
CA GLY A 123 -20.14 -2.13 -21.13
C GLY A 123 -21.31 -1.25 -20.67
N THR A 124 -22.46 -1.85 -20.38
CA THR A 124 -23.70 -1.15 -19.97
C THR A 124 -24.26 -1.74 -18.69
N GLY A 125 -25.28 -1.11 -18.09
CA GLY A 125 -25.94 -1.61 -16.88
C GLY A 125 -25.53 -0.88 -15.61
N TRP A 126 -25.92 -1.40 -14.44
CA TRP A 126 -25.77 -0.65 -13.18
C TRP A 126 -24.33 -0.34 -12.78
N PHE A 127 -23.38 -1.21 -13.14
CA PHE A 127 -21.97 -1.05 -12.78
C PHE A 127 -21.27 0.15 -13.45
N ILE A 128 -21.92 0.79 -14.43
CA ILE A 128 -21.44 2.03 -15.04
C ILE A 128 -22.23 3.28 -14.59
N GLY A 129 -23.30 3.14 -13.81
CA GLY A 129 -24.10 4.27 -13.30
C GLY A 129 -23.42 4.95 -12.12
N THR A 130 -23.50 6.28 -12.01
CA THR A 130 -23.08 7.00 -10.79
C THR A 130 -24.30 7.28 -9.94
N PHE A 131 -24.10 7.23 -8.63
CA PHE A 131 -25.16 7.52 -7.67
C PHE A 131 -25.67 8.97 -7.79
N VAL A 132 -24.79 9.91 -8.17
CA VAL A 132 -25.13 11.32 -8.43
C VAL A 132 -24.69 11.67 -9.84
N GLU A 133 -25.61 12.22 -10.65
CA GLU A 133 -25.31 12.64 -12.03
C GLU A 133 -25.18 14.16 -12.16
N VAL A 134 -25.91 14.88 -11.30
CA VAL A 134 -26.00 16.33 -11.27
C VAL A 134 -25.94 16.80 -9.82
N GLU A 135 -25.14 17.83 -9.59
CA GLU A 135 -25.06 18.50 -8.31
C GLU A 135 -25.06 20.02 -8.51
N ILE A 136 -25.82 20.69 -7.65
CA ILE A 136 -25.90 22.16 -7.60
C ILE A 136 -25.07 22.60 -6.40
N PHE A 137 -24.11 23.48 -6.62
CA PHE A 137 -23.35 24.12 -5.55
C PHE A 137 -23.78 25.57 -5.42
N ALA A 138 -24.06 26.01 -4.20
CA ALA A 138 -24.49 27.38 -3.97
C ALA A 138 -24.10 27.88 -2.58
N LYS A 139 -24.15 29.20 -2.44
CA LYS A 139 -23.94 29.90 -1.19
C LYS A 139 -25.28 30.42 -0.66
N SER A 140 -25.59 30.13 0.59
CA SER A 140 -26.86 30.45 1.26
C SER A 140 -27.19 31.95 1.19
N SER A 141 -26.19 32.83 1.33
CA SER A 141 -26.37 34.29 1.25
C SER A 141 -26.81 34.79 -0.13
N LEU A 142 -26.73 33.95 -1.17
CA LEU A 142 -27.11 34.28 -2.54
C LEU A 142 -28.43 33.65 -2.96
N ILE A 143 -29.15 33.02 -2.03
CA ILE A 143 -30.45 32.37 -2.27
C ILE A 143 -31.56 33.19 -1.61
N GLN A 144 -32.59 33.48 -2.40
CA GLN A 144 -33.79 34.17 -1.93
C GLN A 144 -34.71 33.21 -1.16
N ALA A 145 -35.69 33.76 -0.43
CA ALA A 145 -36.63 32.97 0.35
C ALA A 145 -37.50 32.01 -0.49
N ASP A 146 -37.65 32.29 -1.79
CA ASP A 146 -38.36 31.44 -2.76
C ASP A 146 -37.47 30.36 -3.40
N GLY A 147 -36.20 30.26 -2.98
CA GLY A 147 -35.23 29.29 -3.48
C GLY A 147 -34.54 29.69 -4.78
N LYS A 148 -34.81 30.89 -5.31
CA LYS A 148 -34.16 31.39 -6.53
C LYS A 148 -32.85 32.11 -6.21
N PRO A 149 -31.83 32.03 -7.08
CA PRO A 149 -30.60 32.79 -6.88
C PRO A 149 -30.86 34.30 -6.99
N LEU A 150 -30.10 35.11 -6.25
CA LEU A 150 -30.00 36.55 -6.49
C LEU A 150 -29.32 36.81 -7.85
N SER A 151 -29.56 37.98 -8.46
CA SER A 151 -28.79 38.41 -9.62
C SER A 151 -27.33 38.62 -9.21
N LEU A 152 -26.42 37.84 -9.81
CA LEU A 152 -25.00 37.88 -9.47
C LEU A 152 -24.28 38.98 -10.30
N SER A 153 -23.34 39.68 -9.66
CA SER A 153 -22.28 40.43 -10.35
C SER A 153 -21.07 39.53 -10.59
N ASP A 154 -20.18 39.91 -11.51
CA ASP A 154 -18.98 39.13 -11.86
C ASP A 154 -18.06 38.83 -10.65
N GLU A 155 -18.11 39.66 -9.60
CA GLU A 155 -17.35 39.50 -8.36
C GLU A 155 -17.71 38.21 -7.59
N PHE A 156 -18.94 37.70 -7.74
CA PHE A 156 -19.39 36.46 -7.10
C PHE A 156 -19.07 35.21 -7.92
N LEU A 157 -18.49 35.37 -9.12
CA LEU A 157 -18.04 34.27 -9.98
C LEU A 157 -16.56 33.89 -9.76
N ASP A 158 -15.82 34.69 -8.99
CA ASP A 158 -14.43 34.42 -8.65
C ASP A 158 -14.31 33.30 -7.61
N SER A 159 -13.87 32.13 -8.05
CA SER A 159 -13.64 30.94 -7.23
C SER A 159 -12.39 31.05 -6.33
N TYR A 160 -11.51 32.03 -6.56
CA TYR A 160 -10.34 32.28 -5.71
C TYR A 160 -10.67 33.12 -4.46
N ASN A 161 -11.83 33.78 -4.43
CA ASN A 161 -12.27 34.51 -3.25
C ASN A 161 -12.88 33.54 -2.22
N PRO A 162 -12.29 33.38 -1.02
CA PRO A 162 -12.81 32.47 0.00
C PRO A 162 -14.24 32.81 0.46
N SER A 163 -14.64 34.07 0.28
CA SER A 163 -16.00 34.53 0.59
C SER A 163 -17.03 34.00 -0.41
N ASN A 164 -16.63 33.47 -1.56
CA ASN A 164 -17.52 32.96 -2.61
C ASN A 164 -17.64 31.43 -2.60
N LEU A 165 -17.07 30.75 -1.59
CA LEU A 165 -17.17 29.29 -1.47
C LEU A 165 -18.63 28.87 -1.22
N PRO A 166 -19.10 27.79 -1.86
CA PRO A 166 -20.43 27.24 -1.60
C PRO A 166 -20.48 26.65 -0.19
N ASP A 167 -21.56 26.94 0.53
CA ASP A 167 -21.79 26.40 1.88
C ASP A 167 -22.78 25.21 1.88
N PHE A 168 -23.51 25.01 0.78
CA PHE A 168 -24.36 23.83 0.58
C PHE A 168 -24.33 23.31 -0.87
N GLY A 169 -24.75 22.06 -1.02
CA GLY A 169 -24.98 21.39 -2.29
C GLY A 169 -26.41 20.82 -2.38
N VAL A 170 -26.90 20.60 -3.60
CA VAL A 170 -28.11 19.80 -3.86
C VAL A 170 -27.77 18.72 -4.88
N MET A 171 -27.75 17.48 -4.43
CA MET A 171 -27.50 16.31 -5.28
C MET A 171 -28.82 15.78 -5.84
N VAL A 172 -28.88 15.63 -7.15
CA VAL A 172 -30.00 15.00 -7.83
C VAL A 172 -29.67 13.52 -8.01
N THR A 173 -30.40 12.66 -7.31
CA THR A 173 -30.17 11.21 -7.30
C THR A 173 -31.42 10.44 -7.73
N PRO A 174 -31.26 9.35 -8.51
CA PRO A 174 -32.34 8.42 -8.82
C PRO A 174 -32.75 7.53 -7.64
N ILE A 175 -32.11 7.66 -6.48
CA ILE A 175 -32.29 6.77 -5.31
C ILE A 175 -32.70 7.63 -4.11
N SER A 176 -33.84 7.30 -3.52
CA SER A 176 -34.31 7.81 -2.21
C SER A 176 -34.66 6.62 -1.34
N ASP A 177 -34.76 6.79 -0.01
CA ASP A 177 -35.08 5.69 0.90
C ASP A 177 -36.40 5.00 0.46
N PRO A 178 -36.34 3.73 0.02
CA PRO A 178 -37.49 2.96 -0.43
C PRO A 178 -38.59 2.75 0.62
N ASN A 179 -38.21 2.87 1.88
CA ASN A 179 -39.06 2.57 3.01
C ASN A 179 -39.74 3.81 3.57
N GLU A 180 -39.63 4.94 2.87
CA GLU A 180 -40.32 6.15 3.30
C GLU A 180 -41.84 5.96 3.41
N PRO A 181 -42.45 6.40 4.52
CA PRO A 181 -43.91 6.39 4.63
C PRO A 181 -44.55 7.14 3.46
N GLY A 182 -45.41 6.45 2.70
CA GLY A 182 -46.07 7.01 1.50
C GLY A 182 -45.36 6.70 0.18
N ALA A 183 -44.18 6.07 0.20
CA ALA A 183 -43.47 5.61 -0.98
C ALA A 183 -44.25 4.52 -1.73
N ASN A 184 -44.43 4.68 -3.04
CA ASN A 184 -44.96 3.64 -3.91
C ASN A 184 -43.82 2.94 -4.66
N LYS A 185 -43.44 1.74 -4.20
CA LYS A 185 -42.34 0.93 -4.75
C LYS A 185 -42.50 0.51 -6.22
N SER A 186 -43.68 0.73 -6.82
CA SER A 186 -43.93 0.50 -8.26
C SER A 186 -43.60 1.70 -9.16
N LYS A 187 -43.24 2.85 -8.59
CA LYS A 187 -42.85 4.07 -9.31
C LYS A 187 -41.33 4.33 -9.17
N GLY A 188 -40.79 5.15 -10.07
CA GLY A 188 -39.43 5.68 -9.94
C GLY A 188 -39.34 6.74 -8.84
N PHE A 189 -38.17 6.87 -8.23
CA PHE A 189 -37.90 7.85 -7.17
C PHE A 189 -36.91 8.89 -7.67
N LEU A 190 -37.06 10.11 -7.17
CA LEU A 190 -36.14 11.22 -7.37
C LEU A 190 -35.81 11.79 -5.99
N GLY A 191 -34.54 11.74 -5.61
CA GLY A 191 -34.03 12.41 -4.43
C GLY A 191 -33.38 13.74 -4.81
N LEU A 192 -33.78 14.81 -4.14
CA LEU A 192 -33.07 16.08 -4.14
C LEU A 192 -32.42 16.22 -2.76
N ILE A 193 -31.21 15.67 -2.61
CA ILE A 193 -30.53 15.60 -1.32
C ILE A 193 -29.82 16.93 -1.06
N ALA A 194 -30.25 17.63 -0.02
CA ALA A 194 -29.57 18.82 0.49
C ALA A 194 -28.33 18.41 1.29
N ALA A 195 -27.17 18.88 0.86
CA ALA A 195 -25.86 18.60 1.44
C ALA A 195 -25.31 19.86 2.12
N LEU A 196 -24.92 19.78 3.39
CA LEU A 196 -24.13 20.83 4.03
C LEU A 196 -22.65 20.61 3.70
N LEU A 197 -22.00 21.56 3.02
CA LEU A 197 -20.63 21.41 2.55
C LEU A 197 -19.61 22.06 3.48
N LEU A 198 -19.93 23.26 3.98
CA LEU A 198 -19.08 24.00 4.92
C LEU A 198 -19.72 24.05 6.31
N SER A 199 -19.73 22.91 7.00
CA SER A 199 -20.19 22.85 8.39
C SER A 199 -19.37 23.77 9.29
N LYS A 200 -20.05 24.52 10.14
CA LYS A 200 -19.46 25.36 11.20
C LYS A 200 -19.59 24.72 12.58
N SER A 201 -20.37 23.65 12.71
CA SER A 201 -20.40 22.82 13.91
C SER A 201 -19.11 22.03 14.09
N TYR A 202 -18.60 21.97 15.32
CA TYR A 202 -17.45 21.16 15.72
C TYR A 202 -17.88 20.10 16.75
N GLY A 203 -17.39 18.87 16.54
CA GLY A 203 -17.59 17.73 17.42
C GLY A 203 -16.31 17.33 18.16
N THR A 204 -16.35 16.18 18.85
CA THR A 204 -15.19 15.59 19.53
C THR A 204 -15.10 14.09 19.27
N ILE A 205 -13.88 13.57 19.21
CA ILE A 205 -13.57 12.14 19.25
C ILE A 205 -12.67 11.92 20.46
N ARG A 206 -13.05 11.00 21.34
CA ARG A 206 -12.36 10.74 22.60
C ARG A 206 -12.18 9.25 22.82
N LEU A 207 -11.06 8.88 23.45
CA LEU A 207 -10.88 7.51 23.92
C LEU A 207 -11.96 7.16 24.95
N ALA A 208 -12.64 6.03 24.74
CA ALA A 208 -13.61 5.49 25.69
C ALA A 208 -12.92 4.68 26.82
N SER A 209 -11.72 4.14 26.53
CA SER A 209 -10.98 3.21 27.36
C SER A 209 -9.47 3.33 27.06
N THR A 210 -8.64 2.74 27.91
CA THR A 210 -7.20 2.51 27.64
C THR A 210 -6.94 1.28 26.77
N ASP A 211 -7.98 0.47 26.51
CA ASP A 211 -7.92 -0.62 25.54
C ASP A 211 -7.89 -0.05 24.10
N PRO A 212 -6.82 -0.29 23.31
CA PRO A 212 -6.70 0.24 21.95
C PRO A 212 -7.72 -0.37 20.97
N GLN A 213 -8.41 -1.47 21.33
CA GLN A 213 -9.47 -2.08 20.51
C GLN A 213 -10.87 -1.52 20.83
N ALA A 214 -11.01 -0.75 21.91
CA ALA A 214 -12.29 -0.16 22.28
C ALA A 214 -12.70 0.94 21.28
N HIS A 215 -13.96 0.94 20.86
CA HIS A 215 -14.49 2.00 20.00
C HIS A 215 -14.38 3.38 20.69
N PRO A 216 -13.97 4.43 19.97
CA PRO A 216 -13.93 5.77 20.52
C PRO A 216 -15.34 6.32 20.78
N VAL A 217 -15.46 7.25 21.72
CA VAL A 217 -16.67 8.07 21.88
C VAL A 217 -16.62 9.18 20.85
N CYS A 218 -17.54 9.12 19.88
CA CYS A 218 -17.70 10.14 18.84
C CYS A 218 -18.95 10.97 19.13
N ASP A 219 -18.78 12.28 19.32
CA ASP A 219 -19.86 13.25 19.38
C ASP A 219 -19.70 14.23 18.23
N MET A 220 -20.57 14.12 17.23
CA MET A 220 -20.52 14.95 16.03
C MET A 220 -21.05 16.37 16.27
N ASN A 221 -21.83 16.57 17.35
CA ASN A 221 -22.42 17.85 17.73
C ASN A 221 -23.09 18.60 16.56
N TYR A 222 -23.83 17.85 15.73
CA TYR A 222 -24.46 18.35 14.51
C TYR A 222 -25.36 19.55 14.79
N LEU A 223 -25.30 20.55 13.90
CA LEU A 223 -26.17 21.73 13.92
C LEU A 223 -26.07 22.58 15.20
N SER A 224 -24.94 22.48 15.92
CA SER A 224 -24.64 23.33 17.07
C SER A 224 -24.35 24.77 16.66
N SER A 225 -23.88 25.00 15.42
CA SER A 225 -23.75 26.33 14.85
C SER A 225 -25.06 26.81 14.20
N PRO A 226 -25.54 28.03 14.52
CA PRO A 226 -26.68 28.64 13.82
C PRO A 226 -26.49 28.78 12.30
N ASP A 227 -25.24 28.89 11.83
CA ASP A 227 -24.93 29.07 10.40
C ASP A 227 -25.29 27.84 9.57
N ASP A 228 -25.16 26.65 10.16
CA ASP A 228 -25.50 25.38 9.48
C ASP A 228 -27.00 25.32 9.16
N TRP A 229 -27.84 25.84 10.05
CA TRP A 229 -29.28 25.95 9.83
C TRP A 229 -29.61 26.91 8.69
N VAL A 230 -28.87 28.01 8.55
CA VAL A 230 -29.07 28.97 7.45
C VAL A 230 -28.80 28.29 6.10
N ALA A 231 -27.67 27.58 6.00
CA ALA A 231 -27.28 26.88 4.79
C ALA A 231 -28.26 25.75 4.42
N LEU A 232 -28.67 24.92 5.38
CA LEU A 232 -29.62 23.83 5.13
C LEU A 232 -31.02 24.32 4.74
N ARG A 233 -31.51 25.41 5.38
CA ARG A 233 -32.78 26.04 4.96
C ARG A 233 -32.71 26.56 3.53
N ALA A 234 -31.60 27.20 3.15
CA ALA A 234 -31.38 27.66 1.79
C ALA A 234 -31.36 26.49 0.79
N ALA A 235 -30.66 25.40 1.13
CA ALA A 235 -30.63 24.19 0.33
C ALA A 235 -32.04 23.62 0.11
N LEU A 236 -32.85 23.49 1.16
CA LEU A 236 -34.24 23.01 1.05
C LEU A 236 -35.15 23.95 0.24
N ARG A 237 -34.94 25.27 0.31
CA ARG A 237 -35.65 26.19 -0.58
C ARG A 237 -35.31 25.94 -2.04
N VAL A 238 -34.04 25.70 -2.35
CA VAL A 238 -33.59 25.33 -3.71
C VAL A 238 -34.19 24.00 -4.14
N THR A 239 -34.22 22.96 -3.31
CA THR A 239 -34.82 21.67 -3.68
C THR A 239 -36.30 21.82 -4.04
N VAL A 240 -37.07 22.57 -3.24
CA VAL A 240 -38.49 22.86 -3.51
C VAL A 240 -38.67 23.67 -4.79
N ALA A 241 -37.84 24.68 -5.02
CA ALA A 241 -37.89 25.48 -6.24
C ALA A 241 -37.61 24.65 -7.50
N VAL A 242 -36.58 23.80 -7.48
CA VAL A 242 -36.24 22.89 -8.57
C VAL A 242 -37.39 21.92 -8.85
N ALA A 243 -37.97 21.30 -7.81
CA ALA A 243 -39.09 20.39 -7.98
C ALA A 243 -40.32 21.07 -8.60
N ASN A 244 -40.60 22.32 -8.23
CA ASN A 244 -41.71 23.10 -8.79
C ASN A 244 -41.50 23.45 -10.27
N GLU A 245 -40.28 23.84 -10.65
CA GLU A 245 -39.95 24.10 -12.07
C GLU A 245 -40.06 22.80 -12.89
N MET A 246 -39.57 21.67 -12.37
CA MET A 246 -39.74 20.36 -13.03
C MET A 246 -41.22 20.02 -13.26
N ARG A 247 -42.09 20.30 -12.29
CA ARG A 247 -43.54 20.12 -12.46
C ARG A 247 -44.12 21.08 -13.49
N ALA A 248 -43.69 22.33 -13.51
CA ALA A 248 -44.13 23.33 -14.48
C ALA A 248 -43.75 22.93 -15.92
N GLU A 249 -42.62 22.25 -16.10
CA GLU A 249 -42.20 21.66 -17.38
C GLU A 249 -42.95 20.35 -17.73
N GLY A 250 -43.89 19.91 -16.88
CA GLY A 250 -44.76 18.75 -17.13
C GLY A 250 -44.25 17.43 -16.57
N TYR A 251 -43.23 17.45 -15.70
CA TYR A 251 -42.75 16.22 -15.06
C TYR A 251 -43.71 15.76 -13.94
N PRO A 252 -44.15 14.49 -13.93
CA PRO A 252 -45.13 13.98 -12.96
C PRO A 252 -44.48 13.63 -11.61
N LEU A 253 -44.11 14.64 -10.81
CA LEU A 253 -43.57 14.48 -9.45
C LEU A 253 -44.67 14.44 -8.39
N ASP A 254 -44.81 13.32 -7.69
CA ASP A 254 -45.58 13.19 -6.45
C ASP A 254 -44.71 13.54 -5.24
N ASP A 255 -45.26 14.29 -4.27
CA ASP A 255 -44.57 14.56 -3.01
C ASP A 255 -44.58 13.33 -2.10
N ILE A 256 -43.40 12.91 -1.65
CA ILE A 256 -43.22 11.82 -0.66
C ILE A 256 -42.72 12.41 0.65
N LEU A 257 -41.53 13.02 0.60
CA LEU A 257 -40.91 13.72 1.71
C LEU A 257 -40.56 15.14 1.28
N VAL A 258 -41.34 16.10 1.72
CA VAL A 258 -41.14 17.52 1.45
C VAL A 258 -41.34 18.35 2.72
N PRO A 259 -40.76 19.56 2.81
CA PRO A 259 -41.05 20.45 3.91
C PRO A 259 -42.56 20.73 4.04
N GLY A 260 -43.07 20.86 5.27
CA GLY A 260 -44.49 21.11 5.53
C GLY A 260 -44.95 22.54 5.20
N GLY A 261 -44.05 23.39 4.69
CA GLY A 261 -44.27 24.79 4.35
C GLY A 261 -42.94 25.47 4.01
N SER A 262 -43.00 26.76 3.68
CA SER A 262 -41.84 27.58 3.31
C SER A 262 -41.26 28.42 4.47
N SER A 263 -41.88 28.37 5.66
CA SER A 263 -41.38 29.07 6.84
C SER A 263 -40.13 28.39 7.39
N ASP A 264 -39.28 29.14 8.09
CA ASP A 264 -38.07 28.60 8.69
C ASP A 264 -38.39 27.47 9.68
N GLU A 265 -39.49 27.58 10.43
CA GLU A 265 -39.91 26.55 11.40
C GLU A 265 -40.29 25.24 10.70
N ALA A 266 -40.94 25.32 9.53
CA ALA A 266 -41.31 24.14 8.74
C ALA A 266 -40.09 23.47 8.09
N LEU A 267 -39.10 24.27 7.69
CA LEU A 267 -37.81 23.79 7.18
C LEU A 267 -36.97 23.17 8.30
N ASP A 268 -36.92 23.80 9.47
CA ASP A 268 -36.19 23.28 10.63
C ASP A 268 -36.76 21.95 11.13
N ASP A 269 -38.09 21.78 11.07
CA ASP A 269 -38.74 20.54 11.48
C ASP A 269 -38.33 19.35 10.59
N ILE A 270 -38.26 19.54 9.26
CA ILE A 270 -37.77 18.49 8.38
C ILE A 270 -36.26 18.27 8.55
N ILE A 271 -35.46 19.32 8.75
CA ILE A 271 -34.02 19.20 9.05
C ILE A 271 -33.83 18.32 10.30
N ARG A 272 -34.51 18.61 11.41
CA ARG A 272 -34.38 17.82 12.66
C ARG A 272 -34.78 16.35 12.47
N ARG A 273 -35.81 16.09 11.68
CA ARG A 273 -36.31 14.72 11.46
C ARG A 273 -35.41 13.91 10.53
N ARG A 274 -34.62 14.55 9.67
CA ARG A 274 -34.00 13.92 8.50
C ARG A 274 -32.51 14.15 8.35
N VAL A 275 -31.91 15.02 9.15
CA VAL A 275 -30.47 15.27 9.08
C VAL A 275 -29.71 13.98 9.35
N GLU A 276 -28.79 13.65 8.45
CA GLU A 276 -27.91 12.50 8.54
C GLU A 276 -26.53 12.85 7.97
N THR A 277 -25.56 11.97 8.19
CA THR A 277 -24.23 12.10 7.62
C THR A 277 -24.24 11.79 6.12
N MET A 278 -23.45 12.54 5.35
CA MET A 278 -23.12 12.18 3.96
C MET A 278 -22.07 11.07 3.85
N TYR A 279 -21.67 10.46 4.97
CA TYR A 279 -20.64 9.42 5.06
C TYR A 279 -19.25 9.87 4.59
N HIS A 280 -18.99 11.18 4.59
CA HIS A 280 -17.70 11.81 4.27
C HIS A 280 -16.99 12.30 5.53
N TYR A 281 -16.67 11.37 6.43
CA TYR A 281 -15.94 11.69 7.67
C TYR A 281 -14.54 12.25 7.36
N SER A 282 -14.14 13.31 8.03
CA SER A 282 -12.86 13.99 7.82
C SER A 282 -12.43 14.75 9.08
N SER A 283 -11.22 15.32 9.06
CA SER A 283 -10.70 16.25 10.08
C SER A 283 -10.50 15.67 11.49
N SER A 284 -10.60 14.34 11.68
CA SER A 284 -10.38 13.67 12.97
C SER A 284 -8.93 13.64 13.44
N CYS A 285 -7.98 13.74 12.51
CA CYS A 285 -6.53 13.84 12.72
C CYS A 285 -6.00 15.16 12.17
N ARG A 286 -6.71 16.26 12.46
CA ARG A 286 -6.51 17.61 11.91
C ARG A 286 -5.04 18.00 11.75
N MET A 287 -4.70 18.51 10.57
CA MET A 287 -3.43 19.17 10.30
C MET A 287 -3.44 20.60 10.85
N ALA A 288 -2.71 20.84 11.93
CA ALA A 288 -2.58 22.14 12.60
C ALA A 288 -1.37 22.12 13.56
N PRO A 289 -0.86 23.27 14.02
CA PRO A 289 0.13 23.32 15.10
C PRO A 289 -0.33 22.60 16.37
N GLU A 290 0.61 22.03 17.12
CA GLU A 290 0.33 21.36 18.41
C GLU A 290 -0.21 22.35 19.46
N ASP A 291 0.15 23.62 19.36
CA ASP A 291 -0.26 24.71 20.25
C ASP A 291 -1.44 25.56 19.71
N ASP A 292 -2.13 25.08 18.68
CA ASP A 292 -3.34 25.73 18.14
C ASP A 292 -4.48 25.76 19.17
N THR A 293 -5.47 26.65 18.96
CA THR A 293 -6.70 26.68 19.78
C THR A 293 -7.41 25.33 19.79
N TYR A 294 -7.35 24.62 18.65
CA TYR A 294 -7.70 23.20 18.55
C TYR A 294 -6.44 22.44 18.12
N PRO A 295 -5.68 21.85 19.06
CA PRO A 295 -4.41 21.20 18.77
C PRO A 295 -4.49 20.24 17.59
N GLY A 296 -3.55 20.36 16.65
CA GLY A 296 -3.43 19.42 15.55
C GLY A 296 -2.98 18.05 16.00
N VAL A 297 -3.26 17.04 15.17
CA VAL A 297 -2.68 15.70 15.29
C VAL A 297 -1.47 15.57 14.37
N VAL A 298 -1.47 16.26 13.22
CA VAL A 298 -0.34 16.28 12.28
C VAL A 298 0.15 17.69 11.94
N ASP A 299 1.42 17.81 11.54
CA ASP A 299 2.02 19.02 10.99
C ASP A 299 1.75 19.21 9.48
N ASP A 300 2.23 20.31 8.89
CA ASP A 300 2.08 20.63 7.47
C ASP A 300 2.90 19.73 6.52
N GLU A 301 3.71 18.82 7.07
CA GLU A 301 4.40 17.74 6.38
C GLU A 301 3.76 16.36 6.67
N LEU A 302 2.53 16.39 7.18
CA LEU A 302 1.65 15.28 7.52
C LEU A 302 2.16 14.38 8.64
N ARG A 303 3.18 14.81 9.40
CA ARG A 303 3.78 14.03 10.48
C ARG A 303 2.94 14.15 11.73
N VAL A 304 2.72 13.04 12.41
CA VAL A 304 2.01 13.05 13.69
C VAL A 304 2.87 13.74 14.75
N HIS A 305 2.29 14.72 15.45
CA HIS A 305 2.99 15.42 16.53
C HIS A 305 3.45 14.44 17.61
N GLY A 306 4.71 14.55 18.01
CA GLY A 306 5.34 13.61 18.95
C GLY A 306 5.83 12.30 18.32
N PHE A 307 5.66 12.08 17.01
CA PHE A 307 6.12 10.87 16.31
C PHE A 307 7.01 11.21 15.10
N SER A 308 8.19 10.58 15.04
CA SER A 308 9.22 10.89 14.03
C SER A 308 8.93 10.28 12.65
N ASN A 309 8.25 9.12 12.62
CA ASN A 309 8.14 8.26 11.43
C ASN A 309 6.69 7.90 11.07
N LEU A 310 5.72 8.61 11.62
CA LEU A 310 4.31 8.38 11.33
C LEU A 310 3.76 9.58 10.56
N ARG A 311 3.19 9.31 9.39
CA ARG A 311 2.38 10.28 8.64
C ARG A 311 0.98 9.75 8.44
N ILE A 312 0.02 10.66 8.35
CA ILE A 312 -1.37 10.33 8.01
C ILE A 312 -1.68 10.97 6.66
N ALA A 313 -2.08 10.16 5.68
CA ALA A 313 -2.45 10.62 4.33
C ALA A 313 -3.88 10.18 4.01
N ASP A 314 -4.82 10.75 4.75
CA ASP A 314 -6.24 10.40 4.75
C ASP A 314 -7.11 11.66 4.91
N ALA A 315 -8.41 11.60 4.62
CA ALA A 315 -9.33 12.71 4.83
C ALA A 315 -9.36 13.23 6.28
N SER A 316 -8.97 12.39 7.25
CA SER A 316 -8.82 12.77 8.64
C SER A 316 -7.89 13.94 8.88
N ILE A 317 -6.91 14.23 8.00
CA ILE A 317 -5.95 15.31 8.22
C ILE A 317 -6.42 16.69 7.79
N PHE A 318 -7.58 16.81 7.13
CA PHE A 318 -8.02 18.13 6.68
C PHE A 318 -8.16 19.10 7.87
N PRO A 319 -7.66 20.34 7.76
CA PRO A 319 -7.78 21.32 8.83
C PRO A 319 -9.24 21.62 9.20
N ASP A 320 -10.09 21.63 8.17
CA ASP A 320 -11.54 21.78 8.21
C ASP A 320 -12.16 20.99 7.05
N VAL A 321 -13.46 20.70 7.13
CA VAL A 321 -14.20 20.04 6.04
C VAL A 321 -14.16 20.93 4.77
N PRO A 322 -13.66 20.42 3.64
CA PRO A 322 -13.59 21.21 2.41
C PRO A 322 -14.98 21.47 1.82
N ALA A 323 -15.15 22.60 1.13
CA ALA A 323 -16.37 22.96 0.38
C ALA A 323 -16.59 22.13 -0.91
N ALA A 324 -16.28 20.83 -0.86
CA ALA A 324 -16.30 19.92 -2.00
C ALA A 324 -16.31 18.46 -1.51
N HIS A 325 -16.62 17.53 -2.41
CA HIS A 325 -16.44 16.10 -2.13
C HIS A 325 -14.94 15.77 -1.94
N PRO A 326 -14.57 15.03 -0.88
CA PRO A 326 -13.18 14.93 -0.44
C PRO A 326 -12.29 14.09 -1.36
N GLN A 327 -12.87 13.25 -2.23
CA GLN A 327 -12.13 12.28 -3.06
C GLN A 327 -10.93 12.90 -3.80
N ALA A 328 -11.11 14.03 -4.48
CA ALA A 328 -10.03 14.69 -5.21
C ALA A 328 -8.93 15.22 -4.27
N LEU A 329 -9.30 15.76 -3.10
CA LEU A 329 -8.35 16.24 -2.11
C LEU A 329 -7.58 15.10 -1.47
N ILE A 330 -8.22 13.95 -1.23
CA ILE A 330 -7.55 12.75 -0.72
C ILE A 330 -6.46 12.30 -1.71
N TYR A 331 -6.74 12.26 -3.01
CA TYR A 331 -5.71 11.95 -4.01
C TYR A 331 -4.56 12.94 -4.00
N ALA A 332 -4.85 14.25 -3.93
CA ALA A 332 -3.83 15.28 -3.87
C ALA A 332 -2.95 15.15 -2.61
N VAL A 333 -3.56 14.85 -1.45
CA VAL A 333 -2.84 14.58 -0.19
C VAL A 333 -2.00 13.31 -0.29
N ALA A 334 -2.55 12.23 -0.87
CA ALA A 334 -1.84 10.97 -1.03
C ALA A 334 -0.63 11.11 -1.97
N GLU A 335 -0.80 11.77 -3.11
CA GLU A 335 0.28 12.09 -4.05
C GLU A 335 1.35 12.96 -3.37
N LYS A 336 0.91 13.96 -2.60
CA LYS A 336 1.82 14.82 -1.85
C LYS A 336 2.58 14.09 -0.76
N CYS A 337 1.93 13.15 -0.06
CA CYS A 337 2.57 12.30 0.93
C CYS A 337 3.59 11.35 0.28
N ALA A 338 3.24 10.73 -0.85
CA ALA A 338 4.17 9.89 -1.62
C ALA A 338 5.42 10.68 -2.04
N ASP A 339 5.26 11.91 -2.51
CA ASP A 339 6.36 12.85 -2.80
C ASP A 339 7.22 13.15 -1.56
N MET A 340 6.60 13.28 -0.39
CA MET A 340 7.31 13.55 0.88
C MET A 340 8.08 12.32 1.40
N VAL A 341 7.63 11.11 1.05
CA VAL A 341 8.18 9.83 1.53
C VAL A 341 9.18 9.22 0.53
N THR A 342 9.15 9.62 -0.74
CA THR A 342 10.05 9.08 -1.78
C THR A 342 11.45 9.70 -1.71
N ILE A 343 12.48 8.85 -1.75
CA ILE A 343 13.91 9.21 -1.70
C ILE A 343 14.29 9.93 -3.00
N SER A 344 14.79 11.17 -2.93
CA SER A 344 15.49 11.77 -4.07
C SER A 344 16.72 12.58 -3.62
N ASN A 345 17.88 12.23 -4.18
CA ASN A 345 19.11 12.99 -4.06
C ASN A 345 19.14 14.11 -5.15
N PRO A 346 20.08 15.07 -5.15
CA PRO A 346 20.06 16.19 -6.11
C PRO A 346 20.24 15.72 -7.55
N ALA A 347 20.92 14.58 -7.74
CA ALA A 347 21.09 13.95 -9.05
C ALA A 347 19.78 13.29 -9.50
N GLU A 348 19.03 12.66 -8.61
CA GLU A 348 17.68 12.12 -8.87
C GLU A 348 16.68 13.25 -9.10
N VAL A 349 16.65 14.31 -8.27
CA VAL A 349 15.81 15.50 -8.54
C VAL A 349 16.13 16.09 -9.92
N ALA A 350 17.41 16.18 -10.29
CA ALA A 350 17.81 16.64 -11.61
C ALA A 350 17.42 15.65 -12.72
N LYS A 351 17.59 14.35 -12.49
CA LYS A 351 17.24 13.27 -13.42
C LYS A 351 15.73 13.18 -13.63
N THR A 352 14.92 13.10 -12.58
CA THR A 352 13.45 13.07 -12.68
C THR A 352 12.92 14.32 -13.38
N ARG A 353 13.45 15.52 -13.08
CA ARG A 353 13.04 16.74 -13.79
C ARG A 353 13.50 16.80 -15.24
N LEU A 354 14.67 16.24 -15.57
CA LEU A 354 15.11 16.11 -16.96
C LEU A 354 14.37 15.02 -17.72
N GLN A 355 13.97 13.93 -17.06
CA GLN A 355 13.16 12.86 -17.60
C GLN A 355 11.75 13.35 -17.87
N LEU A 356 11.08 13.95 -16.88
CA LEU A 356 9.78 14.61 -17.03
C LEU A 356 9.84 15.70 -18.10
N GLN A 357 10.87 16.55 -18.11
CA GLN A 357 11.05 17.50 -19.21
C GLN A 357 11.26 16.79 -20.55
N GLY A 358 12.02 15.71 -20.61
CA GLY A 358 12.26 14.94 -21.81
C GLY A 358 10.96 14.38 -22.39
N GLU A 359 10.07 13.93 -21.51
CA GLU A 359 8.71 13.51 -21.85
C GLU A 359 7.84 14.69 -22.30
N LEU A 360 7.85 15.80 -21.57
CA LEU A 360 7.07 17.01 -21.90
C LEU A 360 7.58 17.74 -23.16
N ALA A 361 8.87 17.64 -23.48
CA ALA A 361 9.50 18.25 -24.65
C ALA A 361 9.45 17.36 -25.90
N ARG A 362 9.13 16.06 -25.76
CA ARG A 362 8.93 15.14 -26.89
C ARG A 362 7.79 15.57 -27.81
N ASP A 363 6.79 16.28 -27.27
CA ASP A 363 5.63 16.80 -28.01
C ASP A 363 5.72 18.31 -28.28
N GLY A 364 6.94 18.86 -28.40
CA GLY A 364 7.17 20.27 -28.75
C GLY A 364 7.16 21.26 -27.57
N GLY A 365 7.07 20.75 -26.33
CA GLY A 365 7.19 21.55 -25.12
C GLY A 365 8.55 22.25 -25.00
N VAL A 366 8.55 23.47 -24.45
CA VAL A 366 9.77 24.26 -24.25
C VAL A 366 10.62 23.58 -23.18
N LYS A 367 11.88 23.25 -23.52
CA LYS A 367 12.85 22.76 -22.54
C LYS A 367 13.20 23.87 -21.55
N VAL A 368 12.71 23.71 -20.33
CA VAL A 368 12.94 24.62 -19.19
C VAL A 368 14.38 24.55 -18.67
N TYR A 369 15.03 23.39 -18.77
CA TYR A 369 16.34 23.05 -18.25
C TYR A 369 17.26 22.57 -19.38
N LYS A 370 18.48 23.12 -19.45
CA LYS A 370 19.44 22.81 -20.51
C LYS A 370 20.25 21.55 -20.23
N ASN A 371 20.53 21.27 -18.95
CA ASN A 371 21.32 20.15 -18.46
C ASN A 371 21.13 20.02 -16.94
N THR A 372 21.74 19.01 -16.33
CA THR A 372 21.67 18.71 -14.89
C THR A 372 22.06 19.92 -14.03
N LEU A 373 23.12 20.64 -14.39
CA LEU A 373 23.56 21.84 -13.67
C LEU A 373 22.53 22.98 -13.75
N ASP A 374 21.88 23.14 -14.90
CA ASP A 374 20.83 24.15 -15.11
C ASP A 374 19.55 23.79 -14.32
N VAL A 375 19.24 22.49 -14.13
CA VAL A 375 18.18 22.06 -13.20
C VAL A 375 18.54 22.47 -11.78
N VAL A 376 19.71 22.06 -11.29
CA VAL A 376 20.14 22.35 -9.91
C VAL A 376 20.18 23.85 -9.66
N THR A 377 20.69 24.64 -10.60
CA THR A 377 20.80 26.10 -10.47
C THR A 377 19.44 26.78 -10.46
N LYS A 378 18.51 26.36 -11.35
CA LYS A 378 17.16 26.94 -11.41
C LYS A 378 16.29 26.51 -10.23
N THR A 379 16.38 25.24 -9.84
CA THR A 379 15.69 24.72 -8.66
C THR A 379 16.20 25.42 -7.40
N TRP A 380 17.52 25.63 -7.25
CA TRP A 380 18.07 26.43 -6.16
C TRP A 380 17.52 27.87 -6.17
N LYS A 381 17.54 28.51 -7.35
CA LYS A 381 17.16 29.92 -7.49
C LYS A 381 15.67 30.16 -7.21
N ASN A 382 14.81 29.19 -7.51
CA ASN A 382 13.36 29.32 -7.42
C ASN A 382 12.75 28.63 -6.18
N GLU A 383 13.35 27.54 -5.71
CA GLU A 383 12.84 26.69 -4.63
C GLU A 383 13.82 26.58 -3.43
N GLY A 384 14.97 27.28 -3.52
CA GLY A 384 16.01 27.27 -2.49
C GLY A 384 16.80 25.97 -2.41
N ILE A 385 17.72 25.90 -1.44
CA ILE A 385 18.49 24.68 -1.14
C ILE A 385 17.57 23.48 -0.87
N ARG A 386 16.43 23.70 -0.19
CA ARG A 386 15.44 22.65 0.11
C ARG A 386 14.76 22.08 -1.14
N GLY A 387 14.59 22.86 -2.20
CA GLY A 387 14.08 22.38 -3.49
C GLY A 387 15.04 21.42 -4.20
N VAL A 388 16.34 21.71 -4.12
CA VAL A 388 17.43 20.84 -4.63
C VAL A 388 17.61 19.60 -3.74
N GLN A 389 17.19 19.73 -2.48
CA GLN A 389 17.26 18.74 -1.41
C GLN A 389 15.87 18.14 -1.06
N ARG A 390 14.87 18.20 -1.94
CA ARG A 390 13.59 17.51 -1.69
C ARG A 390 13.85 16.00 -1.65
N GLY A 391 13.28 15.31 -0.66
CA GLY A 391 13.66 13.92 -0.34
C GLY A 391 15.03 13.77 0.34
N LEU A 392 15.81 14.86 0.39
CA LEU A 392 17.11 14.95 1.05
C LEU A 392 16.96 15.55 2.45
N GLY A 393 15.91 16.26 2.85
CA GLY A 393 15.65 16.60 4.27
C GLY A 393 15.79 15.38 5.20
N PRO A 394 15.17 14.24 4.83
CA PRO A 394 15.41 12.93 5.42
C PRO A 394 16.83 12.44 5.37
N ALA A 395 17.81 13.13 4.74
CA ALA A 395 19.20 12.71 4.40
C ALA A 395 20.34 13.49 5.07
N PRO A 396 20.36 14.81 5.38
CA PRO A 396 21.11 15.27 6.54
C PRO A 396 20.42 14.78 7.80
N SER A 397 19.10 14.59 7.85
CA SER A 397 18.56 13.73 8.90
C SER A 397 18.79 12.23 8.61
N HIS A 398 19.03 11.69 7.43
CA HIS A 398 19.40 10.24 7.30
C HIS A 398 20.89 10.03 7.50
N MET A 399 21.69 11.09 7.61
CA MET A 399 23.14 11.05 7.68
C MET A 399 23.64 11.73 8.98
N THR A 400 22.78 12.53 9.63
CA THR A 400 22.90 13.14 10.97
C THR A 400 21.78 12.68 11.93
N TYR A 401 20.66 12.13 11.43
CA TYR A 401 19.79 11.14 12.12
C TYR A 401 19.98 9.69 11.61
N SER A 402 20.84 9.30 10.65
CA SER A 402 21.33 7.89 10.74
C SER A 402 22.11 7.67 12.02
N THR A 403 22.55 8.76 12.65
CA THR A 403 23.10 8.78 13.99
C THR A 403 22.07 9.11 15.08
N ASN A 404 20.77 9.37 14.76
CA ASN A 404 19.74 9.83 15.73
C ASN A 404 18.25 9.49 15.43
N ILE A 405 17.91 8.72 14.39
CA ILE A 405 16.81 7.75 14.46
C ILE A 405 17.36 6.81 15.53
N GLY A 406 16.61 6.53 16.60
CA GLY A 406 16.97 5.39 17.46
C GLY A 406 17.33 4.25 16.50
N PRO A 407 18.53 3.68 16.59
CA PRO A 407 19.16 3.00 15.47
C PRO A 407 18.14 2.05 14.86
N GLY A 408 17.97 2.05 13.53
CA GLY A 408 17.18 0.99 12.90
C GLY A 408 17.57 -0.35 13.50
N ALA A 409 16.70 -1.34 13.54
CA ALA A 409 17.05 -2.65 14.06
C ALA A 409 16.91 -3.69 12.96
N ALA A 410 17.74 -4.73 13.01
CA ALA A 410 17.61 -5.91 12.16
C ALA A 410 17.25 -7.11 13.04
N ILE A 411 16.34 -7.94 12.55
CA ILE A 411 16.01 -9.21 13.18
C ILE A 411 16.14 -10.24 12.05
N LEU A 412 17.10 -11.14 12.21
CA LEU A 412 17.49 -12.14 11.24
C LEU A 412 17.14 -13.50 11.85
N GLU A 413 16.06 -14.11 11.37
CA GLU A 413 15.49 -15.34 11.91
C GLU A 413 15.77 -16.49 10.95
N SER A 414 16.59 -17.45 11.39
CA SER A 414 16.89 -18.66 10.64
C SER A 414 17.42 -18.38 9.22
N ASP A 415 18.08 -17.24 9.06
CA ASP A 415 18.49 -16.65 7.79
C ASP A 415 20.02 -16.65 7.70
N TRP A 416 20.59 -16.83 6.50
CA TRP A 416 22.04 -16.94 6.20
C TRP A 416 22.69 -18.33 6.36
N PRO A 417 22.30 -19.31 5.54
CA PRO A 417 22.96 -20.60 5.58
C PRO A 417 24.38 -20.59 4.97
N THR A 418 25.22 -21.60 5.25
CA THR A 418 26.46 -21.87 4.46
C THR A 418 26.16 -22.06 2.97
N SER A 419 24.91 -22.34 2.63
CA SER A 419 24.44 -22.47 1.26
C SER A 419 23.94 -21.18 0.64
N ASN A 420 24.18 -19.99 1.24
CA ASN A 420 23.84 -18.74 0.56
C ASN A 420 24.82 -18.53 -0.60
N GLN A 421 24.46 -19.12 -1.75
CA GLN A 421 25.21 -19.02 -2.98
C GLN A 421 24.93 -17.65 -3.56
N PHE A 422 25.53 -16.60 -3.01
CA PHE A 422 25.64 -15.36 -3.76
C PHE A 422 26.27 -15.68 -5.11
N TYR A 423 25.46 -15.70 -6.16
CA TYR A 423 25.91 -16.05 -7.49
C TYR A 423 26.83 -14.96 -7.98
N SER A 424 27.94 -15.38 -8.58
CA SER A 424 28.60 -14.48 -9.50
C SER A 424 27.66 -14.22 -10.68
N VAL A 425 27.89 -13.11 -11.37
CA VAL A 425 27.16 -12.80 -12.59
C VAL A 425 27.27 -13.96 -13.60
N GLU A 426 28.44 -14.58 -13.71
CA GLU A 426 28.66 -15.73 -14.60
C GLU A 426 27.79 -16.94 -14.24
N ARG A 427 27.74 -17.33 -12.95
CA ARG A 427 26.91 -18.46 -12.53
C ARG A 427 25.42 -18.20 -12.75
N SER A 428 24.97 -16.97 -12.49
CA SER A 428 23.58 -16.57 -12.74
C SER A 428 23.23 -16.63 -14.23
N LEU A 429 24.15 -16.20 -15.11
CA LEU A 429 23.97 -16.29 -16.56
C LEU A 429 23.96 -17.74 -17.06
N ASP A 430 24.77 -18.62 -16.48
CA ASP A 430 24.77 -20.05 -16.83
C ASP A 430 23.43 -20.71 -16.46
N VAL A 431 22.91 -20.45 -15.26
CA VAL A 431 21.59 -20.94 -14.82
C VAL A 431 20.47 -20.38 -15.71
N SER A 432 20.55 -19.09 -16.06
CA SER A 432 19.59 -18.46 -16.97
C SER A 432 19.62 -19.07 -18.38
N LEU A 433 20.81 -19.47 -18.85
CA LEU A 433 20.98 -20.17 -20.12
C LEU A 433 20.38 -21.58 -20.10
N GLU A 434 20.53 -22.33 -19.00
CA GLU A 434 19.91 -23.64 -18.83
C GLU A 434 18.38 -23.55 -18.91
N LEU A 435 17.78 -22.58 -18.20
CA LEU A 435 16.35 -22.32 -18.30
C LEU A 435 15.93 -21.96 -19.73
N ALA A 436 16.64 -21.02 -20.38
CA ALA A 436 16.28 -20.58 -21.72
C ALA A 436 16.37 -21.70 -22.76
N LYS A 437 17.30 -22.66 -22.61
CA LYS A 437 17.36 -23.86 -23.46
C LYS A 437 16.14 -24.73 -23.27
N ALA A 438 15.74 -24.99 -22.03
CA ALA A 438 14.59 -25.83 -21.73
C ALA A 438 13.27 -25.21 -22.21
N LEU A 439 13.15 -23.88 -22.15
CA LEU A 439 12.00 -23.13 -22.64
C LEU A 439 12.00 -22.92 -24.18
N GLY A 440 13.01 -23.44 -24.89
CA GLY A 440 13.13 -23.26 -26.34
C GLY A 440 13.51 -21.84 -26.79
N CYS A 441 13.88 -20.97 -25.86
CA CYS A 441 14.36 -19.61 -26.12
C CYS A 441 15.86 -19.54 -26.48
N ALA A 442 16.61 -20.61 -26.25
CA ALA A 442 18.00 -20.75 -26.65
C ALA A 442 18.23 -22.10 -27.34
N SER A 443 19.23 -22.18 -28.23
CA SER A 443 19.61 -23.45 -28.83
C SER A 443 20.40 -24.31 -27.84
N ASN A 444 20.31 -25.64 -27.94
CA ASN A 444 21.12 -26.55 -27.12
C ASN A 444 22.63 -26.35 -27.29
N SER A 445 23.08 -25.77 -28.41
CA SER A 445 24.49 -25.44 -28.66
C SER A 445 24.92 -24.08 -28.11
N SER A 446 24.00 -23.29 -27.55
CA SER A 446 24.31 -21.97 -27.00
C SER A 446 25.18 -22.11 -25.76
N THR A 447 26.19 -21.25 -25.63
CA THR A 447 27.15 -21.27 -24.50
C THR A 447 27.14 -19.96 -23.70
N VAL A 448 26.37 -18.96 -24.12
CA VAL A 448 26.27 -17.66 -23.47
C VAL A 448 24.81 -17.23 -23.48
N PHE A 449 24.34 -16.69 -22.36
CA PHE A 449 23.02 -16.07 -22.26
C PHE A 449 23.07 -14.63 -22.78
N ASP A 450 22.09 -14.22 -23.58
CA ASP A 450 22.02 -12.87 -24.12
C ASP A 450 20.63 -12.23 -23.98
N GLU A 451 20.54 -10.94 -24.32
CA GLU A 451 19.32 -10.15 -24.18
C GLU A 451 18.15 -10.69 -25.02
N SER A 452 18.43 -11.32 -26.17
CA SER A 452 17.38 -11.87 -27.01
C SER A 452 16.72 -13.09 -26.36
N MET A 453 17.52 -13.92 -25.67
CA MET A 453 17.02 -15.04 -24.87
C MET A 453 16.19 -14.52 -23.69
N ALA A 454 16.64 -13.47 -23.00
CA ALA A 454 15.90 -12.85 -21.90
C ALA A 454 14.54 -12.29 -22.36
N VAL A 455 14.50 -11.61 -23.50
CA VAL A 455 13.26 -11.11 -24.11
C VAL A 455 12.32 -12.25 -24.47
N CYS A 456 12.83 -13.34 -25.05
CA CYS A 456 12.03 -14.52 -25.35
C CYS A 456 11.40 -15.12 -24.09
N VAL A 457 12.21 -15.35 -23.02
CA VAL A 457 11.71 -15.91 -21.76
C VAL A 457 10.66 -14.99 -21.13
N ARG A 458 10.86 -13.67 -21.15
CA ARG A 458 9.89 -12.69 -20.64
C ARG A 458 8.54 -12.76 -21.34
N ASP A 459 8.52 -13.09 -22.62
CA ASP A 459 7.30 -13.12 -23.42
C ASP A 459 6.53 -14.46 -23.28
N LEU A 460 7.07 -15.43 -22.53
CA LEU A 460 6.40 -16.70 -22.19
C LEU A 460 5.47 -16.56 -20.97
N PRO A 461 4.45 -17.44 -20.84
CA PRO A 461 3.61 -17.50 -19.65
C PRO A 461 4.43 -17.78 -18.38
N THR A 462 4.15 -17.05 -17.30
CA THR A 462 4.83 -17.24 -16.00
C THR A 462 4.74 -18.67 -15.47
N GLU A 463 3.61 -19.35 -15.71
CA GLU A 463 3.41 -20.74 -15.29
C GLU A 463 4.42 -21.71 -15.93
N GLU A 464 4.81 -21.48 -17.18
CA GLU A 464 5.76 -22.31 -17.92
C GLU A 464 7.18 -22.09 -17.41
N ILE A 465 7.54 -20.84 -17.14
CA ILE A 465 8.84 -20.46 -16.56
C ILE A 465 9.02 -21.11 -15.19
N VAL A 466 7.99 -21.03 -14.33
CA VAL A 466 8.02 -21.59 -12.98
C VAL A 466 8.08 -23.12 -13.02
N ALA A 467 7.24 -23.77 -13.83
CA ALA A 467 7.24 -25.23 -13.95
C ALA A 467 8.58 -25.77 -14.49
N THR A 468 9.13 -25.12 -15.51
CA THR A 468 10.42 -25.54 -16.10
C THR A 468 11.57 -25.32 -15.12
N SER A 469 11.56 -24.20 -14.37
CA SER A 469 12.56 -23.96 -13.32
C SER A 469 12.52 -25.06 -12.25
N TYR A 470 11.33 -25.48 -11.84
CA TYR A 470 11.14 -26.58 -10.89
C TYR A 470 11.62 -27.92 -11.44
N ASP A 471 11.26 -28.28 -12.68
CA ASP A 471 11.66 -29.54 -13.31
C ASP A 471 13.18 -29.66 -13.51
N LEU A 472 13.85 -28.53 -13.74
CA LEU A 472 15.31 -28.45 -13.83
C LEU A 472 16.00 -28.39 -12.47
N ASN A 473 15.23 -28.31 -11.36
CA ASN A 473 15.76 -28.12 -10.01
C ASN A 473 16.69 -26.89 -9.93
N ILE A 474 16.30 -25.79 -10.58
CA ILE A 474 17.03 -24.52 -10.54
C ILE A 474 16.77 -23.83 -9.20
N SER A 475 17.85 -23.41 -8.53
CA SER A 475 17.79 -22.45 -7.43
C SER A 475 18.09 -21.04 -7.94
N TRP A 476 17.26 -20.07 -7.54
CA TRP A 476 17.46 -18.66 -7.85
C TRP A 476 18.02 -17.97 -6.62
N GLU A 477 19.21 -17.39 -6.76
CA GLU A 477 19.98 -16.85 -5.63
C GLU A 477 20.29 -15.36 -5.82
N ILE A 478 20.68 -14.69 -4.73
CA ILE A 478 21.13 -13.30 -4.77
C ILE A 478 22.42 -13.21 -5.58
N ILE A 479 22.62 -12.17 -6.39
CA ILE A 479 23.79 -12.01 -7.26
C ILE A 479 24.71 -10.95 -6.68
N VAL A 480 26.01 -11.23 -6.56
CA VAL A 480 27.04 -10.18 -6.34
C VAL A 480 27.28 -9.51 -7.68
N ASP A 481 26.51 -8.47 -7.95
CA ASP A 481 26.52 -7.73 -9.21
C ASP A 481 27.52 -6.55 -9.22
N GLY A 482 28.06 -6.20 -8.05
CA GLY A 482 28.97 -5.07 -7.88
C GLY A 482 28.28 -3.70 -7.92
N ASP A 483 26.94 -3.66 -7.94
CA ASP A 483 26.13 -2.44 -7.92
C ASP A 483 25.17 -2.43 -6.72
N LEU A 484 24.19 -3.35 -6.70
CA LEU A 484 23.27 -3.51 -5.59
C LEU A 484 23.87 -4.36 -4.45
N VAL A 485 24.57 -5.43 -4.80
CA VAL A 485 25.29 -6.31 -3.86
C VAL A 485 26.77 -6.28 -4.25
N LEU A 486 27.55 -5.56 -3.45
CA LEU A 486 28.93 -5.23 -3.78
C LEU A 486 29.89 -6.41 -3.58
N THR A 487 29.64 -7.23 -2.57
CA THR A 487 30.49 -8.36 -2.17
C THR A 487 29.67 -9.33 -1.30
N ASP A 488 30.25 -10.46 -0.92
CA ASP A 488 29.58 -11.44 -0.06
C ASP A 488 29.28 -10.85 1.33
N ILE A 489 28.37 -11.48 2.08
CA ILE A 489 27.95 -10.96 3.38
C ILE A 489 29.09 -10.92 4.41
N ALA A 490 29.98 -11.91 4.45
CA ALA A 490 31.05 -11.92 5.44
C ALA A 490 32.03 -10.78 5.19
N THR A 491 32.44 -10.57 3.94
CA THR A 491 33.24 -9.42 3.53
C THR A 491 32.50 -8.11 3.79
N SER A 492 31.19 -8.04 3.49
CA SER A 492 30.37 -6.86 3.75
C SER A 492 30.34 -6.50 5.24
N ILE A 493 30.19 -7.49 6.14
CA ILE A 493 30.21 -7.26 7.58
C ILE A 493 31.61 -6.82 8.04
N LYS A 494 32.66 -7.49 7.57
CA LYS A 494 34.05 -7.20 7.94
C LYS A 494 34.48 -5.78 7.54
N ASP A 495 34.11 -5.38 6.33
CA ASP A 495 34.45 -4.07 5.78
C ASP A 495 33.44 -2.99 6.23
N GLY A 496 32.34 -3.40 6.85
CA GLY A 496 31.32 -2.51 7.40
C GLY A 496 30.44 -1.86 6.34
N MET A 497 30.26 -2.56 5.22
CA MET A 497 29.45 -2.20 4.05
C MET A 497 27.99 -2.66 4.22
N TYR A 498 27.42 -2.44 5.41
CA TYR A 498 26.04 -2.76 5.75
C TYR A 498 25.51 -1.75 6.78
N GLY A 499 24.19 -1.75 7.02
CA GLY A 499 23.59 -0.93 8.09
C GLY A 499 24.03 -1.45 9.46
N ARG A 500 24.73 -0.63 10.26
CA ARG A 500 25.18 -0.98 11.60
C ARG A 500 24.09 -0.65 12.62
N VAL A 501 23.23 -1.63 12.85
CA VAL A 501 21.96 -1.51 13.58
C VAL A 501 21.93 -2.53 14.72
N PRO A 502 21.20 -2.33 15.83
CA PRO A 502 20.93 -3.42 16.76
C PRO A 502 20.35 -4.63 16.03
N THR A 503 21.00 -5.78 16.17
CA THR A 503 20.69 -6.97 15.37
C THR A 503 20.37 -8.14 16.29
N ILE A 504 19.21 -8.76 16.13
CA ILE A 504 18.94 -10.11 16.66
C ILE A 504 19.29 -11.12 15.57
N TRP A 505 20.13 -12.10 15.91
CA TRP A 505 20.44 -13.28 15.12
C TRP A 505 19.78 -14.50 15.77
N ALA A 506 18.62 -14.90 15.29
CA ALA A 506 17.84 -16.00 15.85
C ALA A 506 17.96 -17.28 15.02
N THR A 507 17.99 -18.43 15.68
CA THR A 507 17.93 -19.77 15.06
C THR A 507 17.02 -20.68 15.87
N ASN A 508 16.53 -21.75 15.28
CA ASN A 508 15.82 -22.84 15.96
C ASN A 508 16.78 -23.95 16.43
N GLU A 509 16.36 -24.73 17.42
CA GLU A 509 17.14 -25.85 17.94
C GLU A 509 17.48 -26.89 16.86
N CYS A 510 16.57 -27.14 15.91
CA CYS A 510 16.73 -28.19 14.90
C CYS A 510 16.27 -27.74 13.49
N GLU A 511 16.79 -26.61 13.01
CA GLU A 511 16.51 -26.00 11.69
C GLU A 511 16.41 -27.04 10.57
N TYR A 512 17.45 -27.85 10.42
CA TYR A 512 17.59 -28.68 9.24
C TYR A 512 16.75 -29.96 9.29
N CYS A 513 16.09 -30.25 10.40
CA CYS A 513 15.23 -31.44 10.49
C CYS A 513 14.11 -31.42 9.43
N PHE A 514 13.60 -30.22 9.10
CA PHE A 514 12.63 -30.03 8.03
C PHE A 514 13.14 -30.51 6.66
N PHE A 515 14.44 -30.37 6.40
CA PHE A 515 15.06 -30.65 5.10
C PHE A 515 15.70 -32.06 5.01
N ILE A 516 15.59 -32.89 6.06
CA ILE A 516 16.06 -34.27 6.01
C ILE A 516 15.21 -35.05 4.98
N PRO A 517 15.84 -35.69 3.98
CA PRO A 517 15.14 -36.45 2.95
C PRO A 517 14.25 -37.53 3.56
N SER A 518 13.04 -37.70 3.01
CA SER A 518 12.11 -38.75 3.46
C SER A 518 12.65 -40.18 3.27
N SER A 519 13.74 -40.35 2.51
CA SER A 519 14.50 -41.60 2.39
C SER A 519 15.28 -41.99 3.65
N ILE A 520 15.38 -41.09 4.65
CA ILE A 520 15.98 -41.33 5.96
C ILE A 520 14.86 -41.30 7.02
N PRO A 521 14.21 -42.44 7.34
CA PRO A 521 13.08 -42.47 8.27
C PRO A 521 13.44 -42.06 9.71
N PRO A 522 12.49 -41.54 10.50
CA PRO A 522 12.71 -41.11 11.89
C PRO A 522 13.35 -42.16 12.81
N ASN A 523 13.08 -43.43 12.55
CA ASN A 523 13.50 -44.58 13.36
C ASN A 523 14.72 -45.33 12.78
N SER A 524 15.50 -44.67 11.91
CA SER A 524 16.66 -45.28 11.26
C SER A 524 17.72 -45.77 12.26
N PRO A 525 18.46 -46.86 11.97
CA PRO A 525 19.48 -47.42 12.86
C PRO A 525 20.70 -46.49 12.98
N PRO A 526 21.61 -46.74 13.95
CA PRO A 526 22.84 -45.96 14.11
C PRO A 526 23.69 -45.81 12.85
N SER A 527 23.70 -46.80 11.94
CA SER A 527 24.46 -46.73 10.68
C SER A 527 23.96 -45.62 9.75
N ALA A 528 22.71 -45.16 9.91
CA ALA A 528 22.15 -44.12 9.06
C ALA A 528 22.88 -42.77 9.17
N PHE A 529 23.58 -42.51 10.29
CA PHE A 529 24.42 -41.32 10.40
C PHE A 529 25.61 -41.39 9.42
N PRO A 530 26.56 -42.34 9.54
CA PRO A 530 27.69 -42.43 8.61
C PRO A 530 27.28 -42.73 7.17
N ASP A 531 26.25 -43.55 6.94
CA ASP A 531 25.81 -43.94 5.59
C ASP A 531 25.36 -42.74 4.74
N ASN A 532 24.79 -41.70 5.38
CA ASN A 532 24.22 -40.55 4.68
C ASN A 532 25.12 -39.31 4.65
N LEU A 533 26.27 -39.29 5.33
CA LEU A 533 27.17 -38.12 5.30
C LEU A 533 27.57 -37.73 3.86
N SER A 534 27.76 -38.73 3.00
CA SER A 534 28.13 -38.53 1.58
C SER A 534 27.09 -37.78 0.75
N ILE A 535 25.87 -37.60 1.24
CA ILE A 535 24.84 -36.79 0.57
C ILE A 535 25.25 -35.32 0.55
N TRP A 536 25.89 -34.83 1.61
CA TRP A 536 26.20 -33.41 1.80
C TRP A 536 27.70 -33.11 1.88
N PHE A 537 28.50 -34.08 2.32
CA PHE A 537 29.92 -33.89 2.59
C PHE A 537 30.77 -34.75 1.66
N ASN A 538 31.89 -34.19 1.20
CA ASN A 538 32.90 -34.98 0.50
C ASN A 538 33.55 -36.01 1.44
N SER A 539 34.32 -36.95 0.89
CA SER A 539 34.91 -38.03 1.70
C SER A 539 35.87 -37.54 2.79
N THR A 540 36.52 -36.39 2.59
CA THR A 540 37.44 -35.79 3.58
C THR A 540 36.66 -35.22 4.76
N ASP A 541 35.64 -34.42 4.47
CA ASP A 541 34.79 -33.77 5.48
C ASP A 541 33.98 -34.80 6.27
N ALA A 542 33.43 -35.80 5.58
CA ALA A 542 32.74 -36.92 6.22
C ALA A 542 33.67 -37.67 7.20
N GLN A 543 34.94 -37.88 6.82
CA GLN A 543 35.92 -38.52 7.72
C GLN A 543 36.27 -37.63 8.92
N ALA A 544 36.39 -36.31 8.71
CA ALA A 544 36.62 -35.36 9.80
C ALA A 544 35.47 -35.37 10.82
N ILE A 545 34.22 -35.38 10.34
CA ILE A 545 33.01 -35.52 11.18
C ILE A 545 33.05 -36.83 11.96
N MET A 546 33.39 -37.95 11.31
CA MET A 546 33.46 -39.24 11.98
C MET A 546 34.53 -39.28 13.09
N ASN A 547 35.65 -38.58 12.90
CA ASN A 547 36.71 -38.51 13.91
C ASN A 547 36.27 -37.81 15.21
N VAL A 548 35.30 -36.89 15.13
CA VAL A 548 34.75 -36.16 16.29
C VAL A 548 33.36 -36.66 16.72
N SER A 549 32.83 -37.68 16.05
CA SER A 549 31.47 -38.18 16.31
C SER A 549 31.26 -38.60 17.77
N SER A 550 32.21 -39.29 18.40
CA SER A 550 32.07 -39.70 19.81
C SER A 550 32.01 -38.54 20.83
N THR A 551 32.43 -37.33 20.45
CA THR A 551 32.51 -36.17 21.35
C THR A 551 31.53 -35.06 20.97
N LEU A 552 31.48 -34.66 19.70
CA LEU A 552 30.69 -33.53 19.22
C LEU A 552 29.33 -33.93 18.62
N TYR A 553 29.24 -35.13 18.03
CA TYR A 553 28.05 -35.65 17.37
C TYR A 553 27.77 -37.12 17.73
N PRO A 554 27.43 -37.42 18.99
CA PRO A 554 27.42 -38.79 19.53
C PRO A 554 26.20 -39.60 19.08
N TYR A 555 26.14 -39.95 17.80
CA TYR A 555 24.97 -40.59 17.17
C TYR A 555 24.61 -41.98 17.74
N GLU A 556 25.58 -42.69 18.34
CA GLU A 556 25.36 -44.02 18.94
C GLU A 556 24.72 -43.96 20.34
N THR A 557 25.03 -42.91 21.09
CA THR A 557 24.60 -42.74 22.49
C THR A 557 23.60 -41.60 22.66
N ALA A 558 23.29 -40.88 21.58
CA ALA A 558 22.32 -39.79 21.58
C ALA A 558 20.95 -40.29 22.08
N PRO A 559 20.33 -39.56 23.02
CA PRO A 559 19.02 -39.94 23.55
C PRO A 559 17.97 -39.87 22.44
N GLN A 560 16.99 -40.76 22.50
CA GLN A 560 15.83 -40.68 21.62
C GLN A 560 15.00 -39.44 21.99
N SER A 561 14.84 -38.49 21.08
CA SER A 561 13.98 -37.30 21.29
C SER A 561 12.58 -37.61 20.77
N HIS A 562 11.59 -37.76 21.67
CA HIS A 562 10.13 -37.92 21.52
C HIS A 562 9.50 -38.71 20.33
N LYS A 563 10.26 -39.16 19.32
CA LYS A 563 9.93 -39.94 18.11
C LYS A 563 11.12 -40.13 17.13
N LEU A 564 12.29 -39.52 17.34
CA LEU A 564 13.49 -39.68 16.50
C LEU A 564 14.52 -40.64 17.12
N SER A 565 15.21 -41.41 16.28
CA SER A 565 16.40 -42.15 16.69
C SER A 565 17.56 -41.19 16.94
N GLY A 566 18.47 -41.56 17.86
CA GLY A 566 19.64 -40.74 18.18
C GLY A 566 20.49 -40.41 16.95
N ALA A 567 20.54 -41.30 15.95
CA ALA A 567 21.27 -41.08 14.71
C ALA A 567 20.62 -40.04 13.81
N VAL A 568 19.30 -40.08 13.64
CA VAL A 568 18.57 -39.10 12.82
C VAL A 568 18.60 -37.73 13.48
N PHE A 569 18.39 -37.68 14.80
CA PHE A 569 18.48 -36.43 15.55
C PHE A 569 19.88 -35.83 15.46
N THR A 570 20.94 -36.63 15.65
CA THR A 570 22.32 -36.16 15.55
C THR A 570 22.67 -35.71 14.13
N LEU A 571 22.14 -36.38 13.09
CA LEU A 571 22.29 -35.94 11.71
C LEU A 571 21.61 -34.58 11.48
N ALA A 572 20.37 -34.41 11.93
CA ALA A 572 19.66 -33.14 11.82
C ALA A 572 20.36 -32.01 12.58
N GLN A 573 20.94 -32.31 13.75
CA GLN A 573 21.73 -31.36 14.54
C GLN A 573 23.06 -31.00 13.85
N LEU A 574 23.78 -31.96 13.28
CA LEU A 574 24.97 -31.68 12.45
C LEU A 574 24.63 -30.77 11.27
N MET A 575 23.53 -31.05 10.60
CA MET A 575 23.09 -30.27 9.45
C MET A 575 22.59 -28.88 9.87
N THR A 576 21.94 -28.77 11.02
CA THR A 576 21.54 -27.47 11.61
C THR A 576 22.77 -26.61 11.89
N ASP A 577 23.81 -27.19 12.50
CA ASP A 577 25.08 -26.49 12.76
C ASP A 577 25.76 -26.06 11.47
N TYR A 578 25.95 -27.01 10.54
CA TYR A 578 26.69 -26.77 9.32
C TYR A 578 25.94 -25.83 8.37
N TYR A 579 24.62 -25.97 8.22
CA TYR A 579 23.87 -25.13 7.31
C TYR A 579 23.48 -23.80 7.90
N LEU A 580 23.02 -23.68 9.15
CA LEU A 580 22.38 -22.44 9.62
C LEU A 580 23.08 -21.85 10.85
N HIS A 581 23.18 -22.64 11.91
CA HIS A 581 23.49 -22.12 13.22
C HIS A 581 24.92 -21.57 13.32
N CYS A 582 25.93 -22.35 12.91
CA CYS A 582 27.32 -21.89 12.98
C CYS A 582 27.65 -20.75 11.99
N PRO A 583 27.11 -20.72 10.76
CA PRO A 583 27.17 -19.54 9.89
C PRO A 583 26.66 -18.27 10.55
N MET A 584 25.45 -18.30 11.14
CA MET A 584 24.89 -17.15 11.84
C MET A 584 25.71 -16.77 13.07
N LEU A 585 26.23 -17.77 13.80
CA LEU A 585 27.13 -17.53 14.93
C LEU A 585 28.40 -16.81 14.49
N TYR A 586 29.01 -17.25 13.39
CA TYR A 586 30.19 -16.65 12.80
C TYR A 586 29.91 -15.21 12.34
N LEU A 587 28.81 -14.99 11.60
CA LEU A 587 28.44 -13.66 11.11
C LEU A 587 28.11 -12.70 12.25
N SER A 588 27.37 -13.13 13.28
CA SER A 588 27.11 -12.34 14.49
C SER A 588 28.38 -12.05 15.28
N SER A 589 29.30 -13.01 15.38
CA SER A 589 30.62 -12.81 15.99
C SER A 589 31.45 -11.80 15.20
N LEU A 590 31.44 -11.89 13.86
CA LEU A 590 32.14 -10.97 12.98
C LEU A 590 31.58 -9.56 13.12
N GLU A 591 30.25 -9.42 13.13
CA GLU A 591 29.51 -8.18 13.36
C GLU A 591 29.93 -7.53 14.68
N THR A 592 29.89 -8.32 15.76
CA THR A 592 30.28 -7.91 17.12
C THR A 592 31.74 -7.48 17.20
N ASN A 593 32.65 -8.25 16.61
CA ASN A 593 34.09 -8.07 16.77
C ASN A 593 34.68 -6.98 15.88
N THR A 594 33.98 -6.58 14.81
CA THR A 594 34.55 -5.69 13.80
C THR A 594 33.80 -4.36 13.68
N THR A 595 32.49 -4.41 13.45
CA THR A 595 31.78 -3.27 12.84
C THR A 595 30.55 -2.81 13.61
N ASN A 596 30.01 -3.60 14.54
CA ASN A 596 28.85 -3.28 15.37
C ASN A 596 28.95 -3.80 16.83
N PRO A 597 30.04 -3.49 17.56
CA PRO A 597 30.24 -3.99 18.91
C PRO A 597 29.15 -3.51 19.88
N GLY A 598 28.63 -4.42 20.69
CA GLY A 598 27.64 -4.12 21.73
C GLY A 598 26.18 -4.04 21.26
N ASN A 599 25.91 -4.30 19.99
CA ASN A 599 24.58 -4.17 19.38
C ASN A 599 24.06 -5.47 18.74
N SER A 600 24.85 -6.55 18.72
CA SER A 600 24.42 -7.85 18.20
C SER A 600 23.91 -8.72 19.35
N TYR A 601 22.83 -9.47 19.15
CA TYR A 601 22.24 -10.38 20.12
C TYR A 601 22.01 -11.73 19.44
N LYS A 602 22.58 -12.81 19.98
CA LYS A 602 22.39 -14.16 19.43
C LYS A 602 21.33 -14.89 20.26
N VAL A 603 20.32 -15.41 19.57
CA VAL A 603 19.16 -16.08 20.16
C VAL A 603 18.98 -17.47 19.55
N MET A 604 18.51 -18.41 20.35
CA MET A 604 18.08 -19.73 19.91
C MET A 604 16.71 -20.08 20.49
N PHE A 605 15.77 -20.45 19.63
CA PHE A 605 14.46 -20.95 19.98
C PHE A 605 14.53 -22.47 20.26
N ALA A 606 14.42 -22.83 21.54
CA ALA A 606 14.24 -24.21 22.01
C ALA A 606 12.74 -24.53 22.20
N VAL A 607 11.88 -23.76 21.55
CA VAL A 607 10.42 -23.87 21.65
C VAL A 607 9.79 -23.90 20.27
N GLY A 608 8.92 -24.89 20.05
CA GLY A 608 8.11 -25.03 18.85
C GLY A 608 6.75 -25.60 19.20
N LEU A 609 5.76 -25.39 18.33
CA LEU A 609 4.38 -25.81 18.59
C LEU A 609 4.18 -27.34 18.56
N GLY A 610 5.12 -28.08 17.97
CA GLY A 610 5.03 -29.55 17.83
C GLY A 610 3.76 -30.03 17.11
N SER A 611 3.09 -29.14 16.37
CA SER A 611 1.81 -29.40 15.70
C SER A 611 2.02 -30.20 14.42
N THR A 612 1.04 -31.04 14.08
CA THR A 612 1.02 -31.80 12.81
C THR A 612 0.74 -30.92 11.57
N ILE A 613 0.55 -29.61 11.77
CA ILE A 613 0.19 -28.64 10.73
C ILE A 613 1.26 -27.55 10.59
N THR A 614 2.21 -27.40 11.53
CA THR A 614 3.46 -26.72 11.18
C THR A 614 4.15 -27.58 10.13
N ALA A 615 4.99 -26.98 9.29
CA ALA A 615 5.62 -27.69 8.18
C ALA A 615 6.55 -28.84 8.65
N ASN A 616 6.61 -29.14 9.95
CA ASN A 616 7.29 -30.30 10.49
C ASN A 616 6.92 -31.58 9.71
N PRO A 617 7.83 -32.09 8.87
CA PRO A 617 7.49 -33.18 7.99
C PRO A 617 7.24 -34.44 8.80
N VAL A 618 6.64 -35.43 8.14
CA VAL A 618 6.54 -36.83 8.60
C VAL A 618 7.88 -37.37 9.15
N THR A 619 9.02 -36.76 8.78
CA THR A 619 10.40 -37.11 9.15
C THR A 619 10.87 -36.63 10.52
N CYS A 620 10.36 -35.54 11.11
CA CYS A 620 10.91 -34.94 12.35
C CYS A 620 9.87 -34.52 13.40
N PRO A 621 8.94 -35.41 13.79
CA PRO A 621 7.82 -35.01 14.63
C PRO A 621 8.25 -34.55 16.04
N GLY A 622 7.80 -33.35 16.41
CA GLY A 622 7.98 -32.78 17.75
C GLY A 622 9.35 -32.17 18.01
N GLN A 623 10.13 -31.90 16.97
CA GLN A 623 11.33 -31.05 17.06
C GLN A 623 10.98 -29.59 16.78
N VAL A 624 11.83 -28.67 17.22
CA VAL A 624 11.75 -27.23 16.89
C VAL A 624 12.48 -27.01 15.57
N CYS A 625 11.71 -26.92 14.50
CA CYS A 625 12.23 -26.91 13.14
C CYS A 625 12.25 -25.50 12.56
N HIS A 626 12.81 -25.39 11.36
CA HIS A 626 12.83 -24.15 10.60
C HIS A 626 11.43 -23.49 10.52
N ALA A 627 11.39 -22.20 10.80
CA ALA A 627 10.19 -21.35 10.85
C ALA A 627 9.21 -21.61 12.02
N ASP A 628 9.50 -22.51 12.97
CA ASP A 628 8.64 -22.69 14.16
C ASP A 628 8.65 -21.44 15.07
N GLU A 629 9.69 -20.61 15.02
CA GLU A 629 9.81 -19.34 15.75
C GLU A 629 8.74 -18.32 15.38
N LEU A 630 8.30 -18.31 14.11
CA LEU A 630 7.38 -17.31 13.56
C LEU A 630 6.03 -17.28 14.29
N TYR A 631 5.60 -18.42 14.84
CA TYR A 631 4.37 -18.52 15.61
C TYR A 631 4.42 -17.72 16.91
N TRP A 632 5.60 -17.62 17.52
CA TRP A 632 5.82 -16.85 18.74
C TRP A 632 6.01 -15.37 18.42
N VAL A 633 6.72 -15.07 17.33
CA VAL A 633 7.02 -13.70 16.89
C VAL A 633 5.77 -12.95 16.40
N PHE A 634 4.86 -13.61 15.71
CA PHE A 634 3.63 -12.97 15.18
C PHE A 634 2.40 -13.17 16.06
N ALA A 635 2.51 -13.90 17.17
CA ALA A 635 1.39 -14.29 18.03
C ALA A 635 0.25 -15.00 17.29
N THR A 636 0.48 -15.58 16.11
CA THR A 636 -0.56 -16.18 15.26
C THR A 636 -1.34 -17.28 15.98
N ALA A 637 -0.68 -18.00 16.89
CA ALA A 637 -1.32 -19.03 17.71
C ALA A 637 -2.28 -18.46 18.77
N GLU A 638 -2.11 -17.20 19.20
CA GLU A 638 -3.03 -16.50 20.12
C GLU A 638 -4.23 -15.87 19.39
N THR A 639 -4.04 -15.36 18.17
CA THR A 639 -5.05 -14.55 17.48
C THR A 639 -6.02 -15.35 16.61
N ASP A 640 -5.56 -16.39 15.93
CA ASP A 640 -6.35 -17.01 14.86
C ASP A 640 -7.28 -18.14 15.31
N ASN A 641 -7.20 -18.60 16.56
CA ASN A 641 -8.00 -19.73 17.09
C ASN A 641 -7.91 -21.01 16.20
N LEU A 642 -6.99 -21.03 15.22
CA LEU A 642 -6.81 -22.06 14.19
C LEU A 642 -5.90 -23.19 14.68
N TYR A 643 -5.08 -22.95 15.70
CA TYR A 643 -3.86 -23.72 15.99
C TYR A 643 -3.80 -24.25 17.44
N GLN A 644 -4.84 -24.94 17.91
CA GLN A 644 -4.94 -25.53 19.26
C GLN A 644 -4.85 -24.51 20.43
N PRO A 645 -5.42 -24.81 21.62
CA PRO A 645 -5.25 -23.92 22.76
C PRO A 645 -3.81 -24.00 23.28
N LEU A 646 -3.08 -22.88 23.23
CA LEU A 646 -1.78 -22.74 23.89
C LEU A 646 -1.91 -22.94 25.40
N THR A 647 -0.91 -23.56 26.01
CA THR A 647 -0.78 -23.60 27.47
C THR A 647 -0.47 -22.19 28.01
N PRO A 648 -0.77 -21.90 29.28
CA PRO A 648 -0.46 -20.59 29.86
C PRO A 648 1.03 -20.19 29.77
N SER A 649 1.94 -21.18 29.81
CA SER A 649 3.38 -20.94 29.68
C SER A 649 3.78 -20.61 28.23
N GLU A 650 3.14 -21.23 27.25
CA GLU A 650 3.35 -20.92 25.83
C GLU A 650 2.83 -19.51 25.51
N VAL A 651 1.65 -19.13 26.01
CA VAL A 651 1.15 -17.74 25.93
C VAL A 651 2.16 -16.75 26.54
N ALA A 652 2.68 -17.06 27.73
CA ALA A 652 3.68 -16.21 28.37
C ALA A 652 4.97 -16.12 27.54
N THR A 653 5.38 -17.21 26.87
CA THR A 653 6.54 -17.23 25.97
C THR A 653 6.28 -16.36 24.72
N THR A 654 5.12 -16.49 24.08
CA THR A 654 4.70 -15.63 22.95
C THR A 654 4.74 -14.16 23.34
N GLN A 655 4.19 -13.80 24.50
CA GLN A 655 4.17 -12.42 24.98
C GLN A 655 5.58 -11.90 25.29
N GLU A 656 6.47 -12.75 25.81
CA GLU A 656 7.86 -12.38 26.05
C GLU A 656 8.59 -12.10 24.73
N VAL A 657 8.53 -13.02 23.76
CA VAL A 657 9.12 -12.85 22.43
C VAL A 657 8.62 -11.56 21.76
N ASN A 658 7.31 -11.31 21.77
CA ASN A 658 6.74 -10.09 21.22
C ASN A 658 7.31 -8.83 21.87
N LYS A 659 7.43 -8.80 23.20
CA LYS A 659 8.01 -7.65 23.91
C LYS A 659 9.48 -7.45 23.55
N ARG A 660 10.26 -8.52 23.43
CA ARG A 660 11.68 -8.45 23.02
C ARG A 660 11.84 -7.86 21.61
N TRP A 661 11.09 -8.37 20.65
CA TRP A 661 11.13 -7.93 19.26
C TRP A 661 10.66 -6.48 19.11
N THR A 662 9.54 -6.15 19.74
CA THR A 662 9.01 -4.78 19.72
C THR A 662 9.93 -3.81 20.48
N SER A 663 10.54 -4.24 21.59
CA SER A 663 11.52 -3.43 22.32
C SER A 663 12.75 -3.14 21.45
N LEU A 664 13.31 -4.15 20.77
CA LEU A 664 14.43 -3.93 19.85
C LEU A 664 14.05 -2.92 18.76
N ALA A 665 12.89 -3.11 18.13
CA ALA A 665 12.40 -2.22 17.08
C ALA A 665 12.14 -0.79 17.57
N TRP A 666 11.72 -0.61 18.83
CA TRP A 666 11.32 0.71 19.37
C TRP A 666 12.47 1.45 20.04
N THR A 667 13.37 0.72 20.69
CA THR A 667 14.38 1.28 21.60
C THR A 667 15.82 0.96 21.20
N GLY A 668 16.02 0.07 20.21
CA GLY A 668 17.35 -0.40 19.81
C GLY A 668 17.94 -1.45 20.77
N THR A 669 17.15 -1.97 21.72
CA THR A 669 17.57 -3.05 22.61
C THR A 669 16.39 -4.01 22.86
N PRO A 670 16.62 -5.33 22.91
CA PRO A 670 15.56 -6.27 23.25
C PRO A 670 15.17 -6.20 24.73
N ASN A 671 15.87 -5.41 25.56
CA ASN A 671 15.56 -5.24 26.97
C ASN A 671 14.51 -4.15 27.19
N TYR A 672 13.51 -4.46 28.00
CA TYR A 672 12.41 -3.57 28.36
C TYR A 672 12.24 -3.52 29.88
N GLU A 673 11.58 -2.48 30.39
CA GLU A 673 11.34 -2.34 31.83
C GLU A 673 10.49 -3.51 32.37
N GLY A 674 11.05 -4.27 33.32
CA GLY A 674 10.40 -5.42 33.93
C GLY A 674 10.72 -6.77 33.30
N ALA A 675 11.63 -6.83 32.31
CA ALA A 675 12.18 -8.07 31.80
C ALA A 675 12.83 -8.91 32.93
N LEU A 676 12.56 -10.23 32.94
CA LEU A 676 13.09 -11.13 33.98
C LEU A 676 14.58 -11.46 33.77
N VAL A 677 15.02 -11.45 32.52
CA VAL A 677 16.40 -11.72 32.11
C VAL A 677 16.91 -10.53 31.29
N GLU A 678 18.04 -9.97 31.66
CA GLU A 678 18.67 -8.94 30.83
C GLU A 678 19.45 -9.65 29.72
N TRP A 679 19.10 -9.42 28.45
CA TRP A 679 19.81 -9.95 27.30
C TRP A 679 21.10 -9.14 27.09
N PRO A 680 22.29 -9.72 27.31
CA PRO A 680 23.53 -9.05 27.00
C PRO A 680 23.76 -9.03 25.48
N PRO A 681 24.51 -8.05 24.97
CA PRO A 681 25.10 -8.18 23.64
C PRO A 681 25.93 -9.45 23.55
N TYR A 682 25.92 -10.06 22.37
CA TYR A 682 26.65 -11.28 22.10
C TYR A 682 28.16 -11.05 22.20
N THR A 683 28.88 -12.01 22.77
CA THR A 683 30.33 -11.96 23.00
C THR A 683 31.07 -13.21 22.50
N GLY A 684 30.37 -14.14 21.84
CA GLY A 684 30.96 -15.37 21.29
C GLY A 684 30.49 -16.66 21.98
N ASP A 685 29.91 -16.59 23.17
CA ASP A 685 29.57 -17.77 23.98
C ASP A 685 28.38 -17.56 24.94
N ASN A 686 27.56 -16.54 24.70
CA ASN A 686 26.47 -16.12 25.58
C ASN A 686 25.12 -16.01 24.84
N GLU A 687 24.74 -17.07 24.12
CA GLU A 687 23.46 -17.12 23.42
C GLU A 687 22.27 -17.14 24.37
N VAL A 688 21.21 -16.42 24.01
CA VAL A 688 19.93 -16.45 24.72
C VAL A 688 19.10 -17.62 24.22
N ILE A 689 18.59 -18.43 25.13
CA ILE A 689 17.78 -19.61 24.83
C ILE A 689 16.34 -19.38 25.28
N ILE A 690 15.41 -19.40 24.34
CA ILE A 690 13.98 -19.21 24.60
C ILE A 690 13.30 -20.57 24.69
N ASN A 691 12.65 -20.86 25.82
CA ASN A 691 11.94 -22.12 26.07
C ASN A 691 10.44 -21.90 26.22
N ALA A 692 9.65 -22.97 26.05
CA ALA A 692 8.18 -22.98 26.16
C ALA A 692 7.62 -22.62 27.54
N THR A 693 8.47 -22.53 28.55
CA THR A 693 8.11 -22.28 29.95
C THR A 693 8.16 -20.81 30.34
N ALA A 694 8.26 -19.89 29.37
CA ALA A 694 8.55 -18.47 29.59
C ALA A 694 9.82 -18.24 30.43
N THR A 695 10.78 -19.15 30.28
CA THR A 695 12.10 -19.07 30.91
C THR A 695 13.16 -18.89 29.84
N GLU A 696 13.93 -17.82 30.00
CA GLU A 696 15.10 -17.55 29.17
C GLU A 696 16.36 -17.92 29.95
N SER A 697 17.36 -18.48 29.27
CA SER A 697 18.68 -18.70 29.84
C SER A 697 19.76 -18.16 28.91
N ILE A 698 20.91 -17.82 29.47
CA ILE A 698 22.08 -17.38 28.71
C ILE A 698 23.16 -18.43 28.92
N GLN A 699 23.61 -19.08 27.86
CA GLN A 699 24.60 -20.15 27.95
C GLN A 699 25.43 -20.27 26.67
N PRO A 700 26.65 -20.85 26.77
CA PRO A 700 27.36 -21.31 25.60
C PRO A 700 26.55 -22.40 24.90
N TYR A 701 26.10 -22.13 23.69
CA TYR A 701 25.35 -23.08 22.88
C TYR A 701 26.21 -23.51 21.69
N ARG A 702 26.46 -24.83 21.60
CA ARG A 702 27.19 -25.51 20.51
C ARG A 702 28.52 -24.88 20.03
N VAL A 703 29.17 -24.07 20.85
CA VAL A 703 30.45 -23.38 20.53
C VAL A 703 31.51 -24.34 19.98
N ALA A 704 31.71 -25.50 20.64
CA ALA A 704 32.70 -26.48 20.20
C ALA A 704 32.39 -27.12 18.84
N GLN A 705 31.11 -27.28 18.49
CA GLN A 705 30.67 -27.75 17.18
C GLN A 705 30.95 -26.69 16.11
N CYS A 706 30.68 -25.42 16.39
CA CYS A 706 30.94 -24.34 15.47
C CYS A 706 32.44 -24.08 15.27
N ASP A 707 33.26 -24.17 16.31
CA ASP A 707 34.72 -24.14 16.19
C ASP A 707 35.25 -25.25 15.28
N PHE A 708 34.69 -26.46 15.40
CA PHE A 708 35.04 -27.59 14.53
C PHE A 708 34.62 -27.32 13.08
N ILE A 709 33.40 -26.86 12.84
CA ILE A 709 32.92 -26.55 11.49
C ILE A 709 33.78 -25.46 10.86
N GLU A 710 33.99 -24.34 11.53
CA GLU A 710 34.77 -23.23 11.00
C GLU A 710 36.22 -23.65 10.69
N SER A 711 36.86 -24.41 11.57
CA SER A 711 38.27 -24.75 11.44
C SER A 711 38.58 -25.98 10.56
N GLN A 712 37.68 -26.96 10.50
CA GLN A 712 37.92 -28.23 9.80
C GLN A 712 37.11 -28.39 8.52
N LEU A 713 35.87 -27.89 8.48
CA LEU A 713 35.00 -28.00 7.30
C LEU A 713 35.00 -26.71 6.47
N GLY A 714 35.20 -25.57 7.13
CA GLY A 714 35.13 -24.25 6.53
C GLY A 714 33.70 -23.72 6.45
N LEU A 715 33.59 -22.39 6.40
CA LEU A 715 32.36 -21.67 6.10
C LEU A 715 32.54 -20.95 4.78
N VAL A 716 31.54 -20.99 3.91
CA VAL A 716 31.58 -20.37 2.58
C VAL A 716 30.43 -19.37 2.49
N PHE A 717 30.77 -18.13 2.13
CA PHE A 717 29.83 -17.04 1.90
C PHE A 717 30.19 -16.43 0.54
N GLY A 718 29.41 -16.69 -0.52
CA GLY A 718 29.78 -16.36 -1.91
C GLY A 718 30.51 -17.50 -2.64
N GLN A 719 30.97 -17.25 -3.87
CA GLN A 719 31.42 -18.34 -4.76
C GLN A 719 32.55 -19.21 -4.19
N SER A 720 32.33 -20.52 -4.25
CA SER A 720 33.33 -21.55 -4.58
C SER A 720 33.30 -21.87 -6.07
#